data_AF-A0A924B8V7-F1
#
_entry.id   AF-A0A924B8V7-F1
#
_cell.length_a   1.000
_cell.length_b   1.000
_cell.length_c   1.000
_cell.angle_alpha   90.00
_cell.angle_beta   90.00
_cell.angle_gamma   90.00
#
_symmetry.space_group_name_H-M   'P 1'
#
loop_
_entity.id
_entity.type
_entity.pdbx_description
1 polymer ?
#
loop_
_entity_poly.entity_id
_entity_poly.type
_entity_poly.pdbx_seq_one_letter_code
_entity_poly.pdbx_strand_id
1 'polypeptide(L)'
;MKLIAQFQKNTFVIFSTAFFTLTSCTSVQNKNIPDTRIPAATNVNPRGTPSEYDAGPPKDSQWPDIFAETPDYRTYGKAIYQAAAAKYQVKDDGKEKFRWKVGPMWYRGRLTPESVKVFVIGQEGAQDENASNRTFTGSTGTKMQNFINYLGINRSYLFMNTFIYTITGQYGERAEASDSPEVKKTKEVFSNTLFWLAQNPKSEIVQHRHRMFDYMLSQNKNTLNLVVGVGAAGKDTLATWITSHGGKCTVSQLTKSHCDADVLAPGVKAIGVMHPGAASARNGGADAAEALQIQFAGRAKAVVQLKEKNPNWLQPDEGALTNFAVDYKYGNAVIPFRDFAFGSNWRLGKDGTSTNRRGADGIQIFSDYGCYNNTMRINERCDAFKALPVQYNEPTDLKTKMDMQPGDLPWESPKSTEHRRDYDQGPQEFAKVLMGEADGQQPWPSFKALGVTQHHSFGYGPIYRGHLKNPEVLILADQESQDDLFSARALTGTGGQQFQTFLNALGLVDNYAIIRTLPVDTLDLSIKQASNIALNADVAATRNAILNTVLAQRKTKLIITVGPIAKEAMKSVQTNTPIINMTAPGTKNQISSWNNSLKRISDLKLGFSSQGKYNGELTAIPRSELPIHTRWWMGTSGSRAARAYLKTDKGNQWSGDYYKFDAPDWVNSYNYPADPAKVSDKDKLSIDAFSIAN
;
A
#
# COMPACT_ATOMS: atom_id res chain seq x y z
N MET A 1 -37.63 -21.18 -64.13
CA MET A 1 -38.44 -19.95 -64.19
C MET A 1 -38.49 -19.34 -62.79
N LYS A 2 -37.93 -18.13 -62.68
CA LYS A 2 -37.94 -17.17 -61.55
C LYS A 2 -37.39 -17.61 -60.18
N LEU A 3 -36.05 -17.50 -60.09
CA LEU A 3 -35.31 -17.14 -58.88
C LEU A 3 -35.74 -15.73 -58.41
N ILE A 4 -35.97 -15.56 -57.09
CA ILE A 4 -35.68 -14.31 -56.37
C ILE A 4 -35.05 -14.70 -55.04
N ALA A 5 -33.77 -14.34 -54.91
CA ALA A 5 -32.96 -14.45 -53.70
C ALA A 5 -33.26 -13.25 -52.78
N GLN A 6 -33.47 -13.49 -51.49
CA GLN A 6 -33.56 -12.45 -50.49
C GLN A 6 -32.38 -12.58 -49.51
N PHE A 7 -31.45 -11.64 -49.66
CA PHE A 7 -30.25 -11.45 -48.87
C PHE A 7 -30.58 -11.22 -47.39
N GLN A 8 -30.08 -12.10 -46.51
CA GLN A 8 -29.86 -11.76 -45.11
C GLN A 8 -28.54 -10.98 -44.99
N LYS A 9 -28.64 -9.71 -44.60
CA LYS A 9 -27.50 -8.86 -44.26
C LYS A 9 -26.87 -9.35 -42.96
N ASN A 10 -25.76 -10.07 -43.05
CA ASN A 10 -24.81 -10.21 -41.96
C ASN A 10 -24.07 -8.87 -41.80
N THR A 11 -24.48 -8.09 -40.80
CA THR A 11 -23.74 -6.91 -40.36
C THR A 11 -22.49 -7.38 -39.62
N PHE A 12 -21.36 -7.39 -40.33
CA PHE A 12 -20.02 -7.52 -39.75
C PHE A 12 -19.79 -6.29 -38.85
N VAL A 13 -19.95 -6.45 -37.54
CA VAL A 13 -19.50 -5.46 -36.56
C VAL A 13 -17.99 -5.60 -36.45
N ILE A 14 -17.27 -4.79 -37.21
CA ILE A 14 -15.85 -4.54 -37.00
C ILE A 14 -15.75 -3.82 -35.64
N PHE A 15 -15.30 -4.54 -34.62
CA PHE A 15 -14.81 -3.91 -33.39
C PHE A 15 -13.54 -3.14 -33.77
N SER A 16 -13.70 -1.86 -34.10
CA SER A 16 -12.59 -0.92 -34.06
C SER A 16 -12.14 -0.81 -32.60
N THR A 17 -11.06 -1.51 -32.27
CA THR A 17 -10.27 -1.33 -31.06
C THR A 17 -9.71 0.09 -31.09
N ALA A 18 -10.51 1.04 -30.61
CA ALA A 18 -10.03 2.38 -30.31
C ALA A 18 -8.98 2.25 -29.20
N PHE A 19 -7.71 2.32 -29.59
CA PHE A 19 -6.59 2.58 -28.71
C PHE A 19 -6.85 3.90 -27.99
N PHE A 20 -7.51 3.85 -26.83
CA PHE A 20 -7.46 4.94 -25.87
C PHE A 20 -6.05 4.94 -25.29
N THR A 21 -5.19 5.74 -25.90
CA THR A 21 -3.95 6.19 -25.28
C THR A 21 -4.33 6.99 -24.03
N LEU A 22 -4.29 6.33 -22.87
CA LEU A 22 -4.18 7.05 -21.61
C LEU A 22 -2.87 7.84 -21.69
N THR A 23 -2.98 9.13 -21.98
CA THR A 23 -1.88 10.09 -21.90
C THR A 23 -1.41 10.14 -20.45
N SER A 24 -0.40 9.31 -20.17
CA SER A 24 0.21 9.17 -18.87
C SER A 24 0.85 10.48 -18.45
N CYS A 25 0.79 10.77 -17.15
CA CYS A 25 1.68 11.69 -16.47
C CYS A 25 3.14 11.18 -16.59
N THR A 26 3.77 11.39 -17.73
CA THR A 26 5.23 11.43 -17.78
C THR A 26 5.63 12.70 -17.03
N SER A 27 6.29 12.53 -15.87
CA SER A 27 7.09 13.64 -15.36
C SER A 27 8.09 13.97 -16.46
N VAL A 28 8.06 15.20 -16.98
CA VAL A 28 9.21 15.74 -17.69
C VAL A 28 10.38 15.60 -16.72
N GLN A 29 11.26 14.62 -16.95
CA GLN A 29 12.55 14.58 -16.29
C GLN A 29 13.32 15.77 -16.83
N ASN A 30 13.17 16.92 -16.16
CA ASN A 30 13.92 18.11 -16.49
C ASN A 30 15.39 17.77 -16.24
N LYS A 31 16.13 17.67 -17.35
CA LYS A 31 17.59 17.56 -17.38
C LYS A 31 18.15 18.73 -16.57
N ASN A 32 19.16 18.47 -15.74
CA ASN A 32 19.90 19.44 -14.92
C ASN A 32 19.35 19.73 -13.51
N ILE A 33 18.69 18.78 -12.85
CA ILE A 33 18.72 18.79 -11.38
C ILE A 33 19.99 18.03 -10.99
N PRO A 34 21.07 18.70 -10.54
CA PRO A 34 22.18 17.99 -9.93
C PRO A 34 21.62 17.08 -8.85
N ASP A 35 22.29 15.96 -8.59
CA ASP A 35 22.02 15.11 -7.43
C ASP A 35 22.25 15.92 -6.14
N THR A 36 21.34 16.83 -5.81
CA THR A 36 21.40 17.69 -4.64
C THR A 36 20.73 16.94 -3.50
N ARG A 37 21.34 15.82 -3.12
CA ARG A 37 21.17 15.17 -1.82
C ARG A 37 21.67 16.10 -0.72
N ILE A 38 20.99 17.22 -0.47
CA ILE A 38 21.03 17.87 0.84
C ILE A 38 19.64 18.46 1.16
N PRO A 39 18.64 17.66 1.55
CA PRO A 39 17.78 18.08 2.64
C PRO A 39 18.61 18.04 3.94
N ALA A 40 18.35 18.95 4.87
CA ALA A 40 18.90 19.00 6.23
C ALA A 40 19.74 17.76 6.63
N ALA A 41 21.06 17.92 6.69
CA ALA A 41 22.01 16.85 6.94
C ALA A 41 21.78 16.21 8.31
N THR A 42 20.87 15.25 8.42
CA THR A 42 20.99 14.25 9.49
C THR A 42 22.27 13.48 9.20
N ASN A 43 23.15 13.27 10.18
CA ASN A 43 24.33 12.37 10.06
C ASN A 43 23.94 10.88 9.82
N VAL A 44 22.66 10.63 9.54
CA VAL A 44 22.01 9.32 9.47
C VAL A 44 21.24 9.26 8.16
N ASN A 45 21.17 8.06 7.57
CA ASN A 45 20.37 7.78 6.38
C ASN A 45 18.94 8.36 6.55
N PRO A 46 18.47 9.28 5.68
CA PRO A 46 17.16 9.93 5.82
C PRO A 46 15.99 8.94 5.70
N ARG A 47 16.25 7.73 5.21
CA ARG A 47 15.27 6.64 5.18
C ARG A 47 15.11 5.90 6.51
N GLY A 48 16.03 6.09 7.45
CA GLY A 48 16.13 5.27 8.65
C GLY A 48 16.71 3.88 8.36
N THR A 49 16.56 2.97 9.31
CA THR A 49 16.96 1.57 9.18
C THR A 49 15.76 0.71 8.77
N PRO A 50 15.95 -0.36 7.97
CA PRO A 50 14.92 -1.34 7.66
C PRO A 50 14.21 -1.99 8.86
N SER A 51 14.80 -1.98 10.06
CA SER A 51 14.13 -2.40 11.29
C SER A 51 13.13 -1.39 11.84
N GLU A 52 13.13 -0.15 11.37
CA GLU A 52 12.06 0.79 11.65
C GLU A 52 10.86 0.53 10.75
N TYR A 53 9.66 0.55 11.30
CA TYR A 53 8.44 0.29 10.55
C TYR A 53 7.22 0.95 11.22
N ASP A 54 6.12 1.02 10.47
CA ASP A 54 4.81 1.42 10.96
C ASP A 54 4.08 0.19 11.49
N ALA A 55 3.85 0.15 12.81
CA ALA A 55 3.11 -0.91 13.49
C ALA A 55 1.60 -0.89 13.21
N GLY A 56 1.10 0.12 12.50
CA GLY A 56 -0.33 0.33 12.37
C GLY A 56 -0.90 1.22 13.49
N PRO A 57 -2.22 1.43 13.51
CA PRO A 57 -2.87 2.09 14.62
C PRO A 57 -2.62 1.33 15.94
N PRO A 58 -2.53 2.02 17.09
CA PRO A 58 -2.60 1.35 18.38
C PRO A 58 -3.95 0.61 18.52
N LYS A 59 -3.92 -0.67 18.91
CA LYS A 59 -5.14 -1.52 18.98
C LYS A 59 -6.18 -1.02 19.99
N ASP A 60 -5.72 -0.35 21.04
CA ASP A 60 -6.49 0.25 22.12
C ASP A 60 -6.99 1.67 21.81
N SER A 61 -6.60 2.25 20.68
CA SER A 61 -7.10 3.55 20.21
C SER A 61 -8.45 3.43 19.50
N GLN A 62 -9.05 4.57 19.14
CA GLN A 62 -10.26 4.62 18.31
C GLN A 62 -9.97 4.47 16.81
N TRP A 63 -8.70 4.49 16.39
CA TRP A 63 -8.34 4.40 14.97
C TRP A 63 -8.90 3.15 14.28
N PRO A 64 -8.78 1.93 14.84
CA PRO A 64 -9.36 0.74 14.21
C PRO A 64 -10.88 0.85 14.03
N ASP A 65 -11.59 1.50 14.97
CA ASP A 65 -13.03 1.70 14.85
C ASP A 65 -13.37 2.69 13.74
N ILE A 66 -12.72 3.86 13.73
CA ILE A 66 -12.97 4.89 12.72
C ILE A 66 -12.62 4.36 11.32
N PHE A 67 -11.54 3.59 11.17
CA PHE A 67 -11.20 2.97 9.87
C PHE A 67 -12.23 1.92 9.44
N ALA A 68 -12.73 1.10 10.36
CA ALA A 68 -13.79 0.13 10.10
C ALA A 68 -15.15 0.78 9.74
N GLU A 69 -15.38 2.03 10.16
CA GLU A 69 -16.56 2.84 9.81
C GLU A 69 -16.49 3.50 8.42
N THR A 70 -15.50 3.13 7.60
CA THR A 70 -15.41 3.59 6.21
C THR A 70 -16.74 3.33 5.49
N PRO A 71 -17.38 4.34 4.87
CA PRO A 71 -18.58 4.10 4.08
C PRO A 71 -18.25 3.24 2.87
N ASP A 72 -19.22 2.52 2.32
CA ASP A 72 -19.01 1.78 1.06
C ASP A 72 -18.94 2.78 -0.10
N TYR A 73 -17.75 3.33 -0.35
CA TYR A 73 -17.50 4.35 -1.37
C TYR A 73 -18.03 3.94 -2.75
N ARG A 74 -18.05 2.64 -3.04
CA ARG A 74 -18.50 2.15 -4.33
C ARG A 74 -20.02 2.24 -4.44
N THR A 75 -20.75 1.62 -3.51
CA THR A 75 -22.22 1.61 -3.54
C THR A 75 -22.78 3.02 -3.32
N TYR A 76 -22.26 3.74 -2.31
CA TYR A 76 -22.63 5.12 -2.03
C TYR A 76 -22.29 6.07 -3.19
N GLY A 77 -21.08 5.97 -3.74
CA GLY A 77 -20.66 6.79 -4.88
C GLY A 77 -21.53 6.55 -6.11
N LYS A 78 -21.89 5.30 -6.40
CA LYS A 78 -22.80 4.96 -7.51
C LYS A 78 -24.18 5.56 -7.31
N ALA A 79 -24.75 5.45 -6.10
CA ALA A 79 -26.06 5.99 -5.77
C ALA A 79 -26.12 7.51 -5.97
N ILE A 80 -25.11 8.25 -5.50
CA ILE A 80 -25.03 9.70 -5.65
C ILE A 80 -24.89 10.11 -7.13
N TYR A 81 -24.07 9.40 -7.91
CA TYR A 81 -23.93 9.68 -9.35
C TYR A 81 -25.21 9.40 -10.13
N GLN A 82 -25.96 8.36 -9.76
CA GLN A 82 -27.28 8.07 -10.35
C GLN A 82 -28.30 9.15 -9.99
N ALA A 83 -28.33 9.58 -8.73
CA ALA A 83 -29.18 10.69 -8.29
C ALA A 83 -28.84 11.98 -9.06
N ALA A 84 -27.56 12.25 -9.31
CA ALA A 84 -27.12 13.41 -10.09
C ALA A 84 -27.56 13.31 -11.55
N ALA A 85 -27.36 12.13 -12.17
CA ALA A 85 -27.77 11.89 -13.55
C ALA A 85 -29.27 12.11 -13.75
N ALA A 86 -30.09 11.60 -12.82
CA ALA A 86 -31.53 11.80 -12.82
C ALA A 86 -31.90 13.28 -12.60
N LYS A 87 -31.34 13.92 -11.56
CA LYS A 87 -31.63 15.32 -11.21
C LYS A 87 -31.34 16.29 -12.35
N TYR A 88 -30.20 16.13 -13.02
CA TYR A 88 -29.75 17.07 -14.07
C TYR A 88 -30.06 16.61 -15.50
N GLN A 89 -30.77 15.49 -15.66
CA GLN A 89 -31.14 14.91 -16.94
C GLN A 89 -29.91 14.74 -17.84
N VAL A 90 -28.87 14.09 -17.30
CA VAL A 90 -27.67 13.69 -18.03
C VAL A 90 -27.55 12.17 -18.04
N LYS A 91 -26.85 11.62 -19.02
CA LYS A 91 -26.67 10.18 -19.14
C LYS A 91 -25.72 9.67 -18.05
N ASP A 92 -26.18 8.71 -17.23
CA ASP A 92 -25.27 7.88 -16.42
C ASP A 92 -24.40 7.07 -17.39
N ASP A 93 -23.09 7.30 -17.35
CA ASP A 93 -22.14 6.60 -18.21
C ASP A 93 -21.79 5.18 -17.69
N GLY A 94 -22.38 4.79 -16.56
CA GLY A 94 -22.21 3.48 -15.95
C GLY A 94 -20.85 3.32 -15.27
N LYS A 95 -19.97 4.34 -15.29
CA LYS A 95 -18.60 4.19 -14.79
C LYS A 95 -18.55 4.29 -13.27
N GLU A 96 -17.64 3.51 -12.70
CA GLU A 96 -17.35 3.57 -11.28
C GLU A 96 -16.38 4.72 -10.99
N LYS A 97 -16.77 5.60 -10.06
CA LYS A 97 -15.96 6.76 -9.71
C LYS A 97 -14.75 6.41 -8.84
N PHE A 98 -14.82 5.35 -8.06
CA PHE A 98 -13.76 4.92 -7.16
C PHE A 98 -13.15 3.59 -7.62
N ARG A 99 -11.83 3.48 -7.53
CA ARG A 99 -11.09 2.24 -7.80
C ARG A 99 -10.99 1.45 -6.50
N TRP A 100 -12.02 0.65 -6.23
CA TRP A 100 -12.23 0.01 -4.93
C TRP A 100 -11.47 -1.30 -4.75
N LYS A 101 -11.19 -2.05 -5.82
CA LYS A 101 -10.63 -3.43 -5.75
C LYS A 101 -9.31 -3.56 -5.00
N VAL A 102 -8.49 -2.51 -5.04
CA VAL A 102 -7.18 -2.44 -4.37
C VAL A 102 -7.23 -1.79 -2.99
N GLY A 103 -8.44 -1.55 -2.49
CA GLY A 103 -8.72 -1.12 -1.12
C GLY A 103 -8.39 0.35 -0.83
N PRO A 104 -8.78 0.81 0.37
CA PRO A 104 -8.55 2.17 0.83
C PRO A 104 -7.13 2.37 1.39
N MET A 105 -6.68 3.63 1.42
CA MET A 105 -5.40 4.08 1.97
C MET A 105 -5.66 5.20 2.97
N TRP A 106 -5.79 4.85 4.24
CA TRP A 106 -6.24 5.79 5.27
C TRP A 106 -5.19 6.82 5.65
N TYR A 107 -3.94 6.40 5.90
CA TYR A 107 -2.92 7.30 6.43
C TYR A 107 -1.48 6.92 6.05
N ARG A 108 -0.54 7.82 6.39
CA ARG A 108 0.91 7.61 6.46
C ARG A 108 1.50 8.53 7.52
N GLY A 109 2.33 8.01 8.43
CA GLY A 109 2.92 8.79 9.53
C GLY A 109 2.43 8.33 10.90
N ARG A 110 2.30 9.24 11.87
CA ARG A 110 2.07 8.91 13.28
C ARG A 110 0.59 8.95 13.67
N LEU A 111 0.15 7.95 14.43
CA LEU A 111 -1.21 7.81 14.94
C LEU A 111 -1.30 7.83 16.48
N THR A 112 -0.18 8.09 17.16
CA THR A 112 -0.12 8.12 18.64
C THR A 112 -0.34 9.53 19.18
N PRO A 113 -0.72 9.68 20.46
CA PRO A 113 -0.82 11.00 21.09
C PRO A 113 0.46 11.82 20.99
N GLU A 114 0.31 13.14 20.89
CA GLU A 114 1.38 14.14 20.92
C GLU A 114 2.55 13.86 19.96
N SER A 115 2.27 13.18 18.85
CA SER A 115 3.28 12.74 17.88
C SER A 115 3.22 13.49 16.56
N VAL A 116 2.19 14.31 16.34
CA VAL A 116 1.96 15.07 15.10
C VAL A 116 2.19 16.55 15.35
N LYS A 117 3.17 17.13 14.65
CA LYS A 117 3.41 18.59 14.54
C LYS A 117 2.89 19.17 13.23
N VAL A 118 2.97 18.37 12.15
CA VAL A 118 2.51 18.75 10.81
C VAL A 118 1.47 17.75 10.30
N PHE A 119 0.26 18.23 10.01
CA PHE A 119 -0.78 17.44 9.37
C PHE A 119 -0.91 17.79 7.90
N VAL A 120 -0.83 16.81 7.01
CA VAL A 120 -0.86 16.99 5.56
C VAL A 120 -2.09 16.32 4.96
N ILE A 121 -2.83 17.07 4.15
CA ILE A 121 -4.08 16.64 3.53
C ILE A 121 -3.92 16.62 2.01
N GLY A 122 -3.98 15.44 1.41
CA GLY A 122 -3.96 15.23 -0.04
C GLY A 122 -5.33 15.04 -0.65
N GLN A 123 -5.37 14.68 -1.94
CA GLN A 123 -6.60 14.40 -2.67
C GLN A 123 -6.97 12.92 -2.56
N GLU A 124 -6.15 12.04 -3.12
CA GLU A 124 -6.31 10.58 -3.14
C GLU A 124 -4.94 9.89 -3.31
N GLY A 125 -4.89 8.59 -3.07
CA GLY A 125 -3.72 7.76 -3.39
C GLY A 125 -3.71 7.33 -4.86
N ALA A 126 -2.57 6.85 -5.34
CA ALA A 126 -2.41 6.24 -6.65
C ALA A 126 -1.91 4.79 -6.51
N GLN A 127 -1.24 4.26 -7.54
CA GLN A 127 -0.78 2.87 -7.55
C GLN A 127 0.31 2.55 -6.51
N ASP A 128 1.19 3.49 -6.14
CA ASP A 128 2.20 3.25 -5.09
C ASP A 128 1.52 3.12 -3.71
N GLU A 129 0.51 3.96 -3.47
CA GLU A 129 -0.30 3.95 -2.25
C GLU A 129 -1.12 2.67 -2.15
N ASN A 130 -1.71 2.20 -3.24
CA ASN A 130 -2.43 0.92 -3.29
C ASN A 130 -1.51 -0.30 -3.09
N ALA A 131 -0.24 -0.22 -3.48
CA ALA A 131 0.75 -1.28 -3.25
C ALA A 131 1.30 -1.27 -1.81
N SER A 132 1.48 -0.09 -1.23
CA SER A 132 1.99 0.10 0.14
C SER A 132 0.92 0.03 1.23
N ASN A 133 -0.36 0.16 0.87
CA ASN A 133 -1.48 0.37 1.78
C ASN A 133 -1.30 1.60 2.70
N ARG A 134 -0.63 2.65 2.18
CA ARG A 134 -0.34 3.91 2.89
C ARG A 134 -0.52 5.08 1.92
N THR A 135 -1.01 6.22 2.39
CA THR A 135 -1.15 7.39 1.52
C THR A 135 0.20 8.07 1.25
N PHE A 136 0.31 8.89 0.21
CA PHE A 136 1.52 9.68 -0.12
C PHE A 136 2.80 8.83 -0.16
N THR A 137 2.81 7.72 -0.88
CA THR A 137 4.01 6.88 -1.05
C THR A 137 4.64 6.96 -2.43
N GLY A 138 3.98 7.61 -3.39
CA GLY A 138 4.51 7.91 -4.71
C GLY A 138 5.21 9.27 -4.82
N SER A 139 5.25 9.80 -6.06
CA SER A 139 5.95 11.07 -6.39
C SER A 139 5.46 12.27 -5.57
N THR A 140 4.15 12.42 -5.35
CA THR A 140 3.61 13.49 -4.50
C THR A 140 4.11 13.34 -3.05
N GLY A 141 4.15 12.11 -2.53
CA GLY A 141 4.67 11.77 -1.21
C GLY A 141 6.12 12.17 -0.98
N THR A 142 7.01 11.78 -1.89
CA THR A 142 8.45 12.10 -1.78
C THR A 142 8.73 13.61 -1.87
N LYS A 143 7.92 14.36 -2.63
CA LYS A 143 8.04 15.83 -2.71
C LYS A 143 7.54 16.53 -1.47
N MET A 144 6.42 16.07 -0.91
CA MET A 144 5.96 16.57 0.37
C MET A 144 6.90 16.19 1.52
N GLN A 145 7.54 15.01 1.46
CA GLN A 145 8.59 14.64 2.42
C GLN A 145 9.76 15.61 2.36
N ASN A 146 10.21 15.98 1.16
CA ASN A 146 11.27 16.98 0.99
C ASN A 146 10.87 18.34 1.58
N PHE A 147 9.62 18.76 1.34
CA PHE A 147 9.07 20.01 1.89
C PHE A 147 9.09 20.01 3.43
N ILE A 148 8.60 18.97 4.09
CA ILE A 148 8.57 18.94 5.56
C ILE A 148 9.96 18.69 6.18
N ASN A 149 10.84 17.94 5.51
CA ASN A 149 12.23 17.77 5.94
C ASN A 149 12.97 19.11 5.98
N TYR A 150 12.75 19.98 4.99
CA TYR A 150 13.31 21.34 4.99
C TYR A 150 12.89 22.15 6.23
N LEU A 151 11.66 21.93 6.73
CA LEU A 151 11.14 22.60 7.92
C LEU A 151 11.66 22.00 9.24
N GLY A 152 12.47 20.93 9.17
CA GLY A 152 13.00 20.18 10.30
C GLY A 152 12.08 19.06 10.79
N ILE A 153 11.10 18.64 9.99
CA ILE A 153 10.09 17.64 10.37
C ILE A 153 10.31 16.37 9.57
N ASN A 154 10.83 15.32 10.21
CA ASN A 154 11.19 14.04 9.59
C ASN A 154 10.55 12.81 10.26
N ARG A 155 9.76 13.02 11.32
CA ARG A 155 9.02 11.98 12.05
C ARG A 155 7.64 12.46 12.48
N SER A 156 7.51 13.68 12.99
CA SER A 156 6.31 14.16 13.68
C SER A 156 5.25 14.72 12.73
N TYR A 157 4.74 13.85 11.86
CA TYR A 157 3.73 14.20 10.87
C TYR A 157 2.67 13.11 10.69
N LEU A 158 1.54 13.51 10.14
CA LEU A 158 0.51 12.61 9.64
C LEU A 158 0.02 13.08 8.27
N PHE A 159 -0.13 12.16 7.35
CA PHE A 159 -0.67 12.37 6.01
C PHE A 159 -1.99 11.62 5.89
N MET A 160 -3.02 12.31 5.41
CA MET A 160 -4.33 11.76 5.08
C MET A 160 -4.84 12.39 3.79
N ASN A 161 -5.92 11.85 3.21
CA ASN A 161 -6.49 12.33 1.96
C ASN A 161 -7.94 12.80 2.09
N THR A 162 -8.38 13.60 1.12
CA THR A 162 -9.80 13.90 0.86
C THR A 162 -10.58 12.61 0.59
N PHE A 163 -10.02 11.68 -0.18
CA PHE A 163 -10.57 10.37 -0.45
C PHE A 163 -9.56 9.28 -0.06
N ILE A 164 -10.04 8.28 0.69
CA ILE A 164 -9.24 7.10 1.01
C ILE A 164 -9.18 6.10 -0.15
N TYR A 165 -9.99 6.27 -1.19
CA TYR A 165 -9.94 5.49 -2.43
C TYR A 165 -9.43 6.33 -3.60
N THR A 166 -8.69 5.70 -4.50
CA THR A 166 -8.27 6.31 -5.76
C THR A 166 -9.50 6.61 -6.62
N ILE A 167 -9.61 7.82 -7.17
CA ILE A 167 -10.70 8.18 -8.07
C ILE A 167 -10.39 7.81 -9.54
N THR A 168 -11.43 7.62 -10.33
CA THR A 168 -11.36 7.58 -11.79
C THR A 168 -11.54 9.01 -12.31
N GLY A 169 -10.59 9.50 -13.11
CA GLY A 169 -10.58 10.88 -13.61
C GLY A 169 -9.82 11.83 -12.68
N GLN A 170 -10.16 13.12 -12.70
CA GLN A 170 -9.52 14.15 -11.87
C GLN A 170 -10.53 14.85 -10.96
N TYR A 171 -10.06 15.37 -9.82
CA TYR A 171 -10.86 16.28 -9.01
C TYR A 171 -11.00 17.64 -9.72
N GLY A 172 -12.23 18.13 -9.85
CA GLY A 172 -12.50 19.35 -10.59
C GLY A 172 -12.30 19.20 -12.10
N GLU A 173 -12.48 17.99 -12.64
CA GLU A 173 -12.40 17.71 -14.08
C GLU A 173 -13.25 18.71 -14.88
N ARG A 174 -12.60 19.37 -15.85
CA ARG A 174 -13.24 20.35 -16.73
C ARG A 174 -13.48 19.77 -18.10
N ALA A 175 -14.51 20.27 -18.75
CA ALA A 175 -14.73 19.95 -20.15
C ALA A 175 -13.66 20.61 -21.04
N GLU A 176 -13.28 19.90 -22.09
CA GLU A 176 -12.33 20.35 -23.08
C GLU A 176 -13.05 21.17 -24.16
N ALA A 177 -12.33 22.06 -24.85
CA ALA A 177 -12.93 22.90 -25.89
C ALA A 177 -13.59 22.06 -27.00
N SER A 178 -12.98 20.92 -27.32
CA SER A 178 -13.44 19.93 -28.30
C SER A 178 -14.62 19.06 -27.86
N ASP A 179 -15.01 19.09 -26.59
CA ASP A 179 -16.15 18.30 -26.13
C ASP A 179 -17.48 18.81 -26.71
N SER A 180 -18.40 17.90 -27.02
CA SER A 180 -19.77 18.28 -27.41
C SER A 180 -20.51 18.97 -26.24
N PRO A 181 -21.57 19.74 -26.50
CA PRO A 181 -22.38 20.36 -25.44
C PRO A 181 -22.88 19.35 -24.39
N GLU A 182 -23.28 18.15 -24.82
CA GLU A 182 -23.77 17.07 -23.95
C GLU A 182 -22.65 16.53 -23.05
N VAL A 183 -21.44 16.35 -23.60
CA VAL A 183 -20.27 15.91 -22.84
C VAL A 183 -19.84 16.99 -21.85
N LYS A 184 -19.86 18.26 -22.26
CA LYS A 184 -19.57 19.42 -21.39
C LYS A 184 -20.51 19.44 -20.18
N LYS A 185 -21.83 19.36 -20.43
CA LYS A 185 -22.85 19.31 -19.38
C LYS A 185 -22.64 18.11 -18.45
N THR A 186 -22.36 16.93 -18.99
CA THR A 186 -22.15 15.72 -18.20
C THR A 186 -20.92 15.83 -17.29
N LYS A 187 -19.79 16.32 -17.83
CA LYS A 187 -18.56 16.56 -17.06
C LYS A 187 -18.78 17.58 -15.94
N GLU A 188 -19.49 18.67 -16.22
CA GLU A 188 -19.82 19.68 -15.21
C GLU A 188 -20.66 19.10 -14.07
N VAL A 189 -21.76 18.39 -14.39
CA VAL A 189 -22.62 17.74 -13.40
C VAL A 189 -21.83 16.77 -12.52
N PHE A 190 -21.03 15.90 -13.13
CA PHE A 190 -20.27 14.90 -12.38
C PHE A 190 -19.05 15.47 -11.64
N SER A 191 -18.47 16.59 -12.10
CA SER A 191 -17.48 17.34 -11.34
C SER A 191 -18.10 17.98 -10.09
N ASN A 192 -19.26 18.62 -10.22
CA ASN A 192 -19.99 19.20 -9.10
C ASN A 192 -20.46 18.12 -8.10
N THR A 193 -20.87 16.96 -8.62
CA THR A 193 -21.25 15.80 -7.80
C THR A 193 -20.05 15.28 -6.98
N LEU A 194 -18.88 15.16 -7.60
CA LEU A 194 -17.65 14.79 -6.89
C LEU A 194 -17.25 15.85 -5.85
N PHE A 195 -17.40 17.12 -6.18
CA PHE A 195 -17.15 18.22 -5.24
C PHE A 195 -18.07 18.12 -4.03
N TRP A 196 -19.37 17.86 -4.24
CA TRP A 196 -20.33 17.66 -3.17
C TRP A 196 -19.94 16.47 -2.27
N LEU A 197 -19.62 15.31 -2.87
CA LEU A 197 -19.12 14.14 -2.13
C LEU A 197 -17.86 14.46 -1.32
N ALA A 198 -16.98 15.29 -1.87
CA ALA A 198 -15.71 15.61 -1.25
C ALA A 198 -15.82 16.65 -0.13
N GLN A 199 -16.77 17.58 -0.20
CA GLN A 199 -16.71 18.82 0.58
C GLN A 199 -18.01 19.20 1.32
N ASN A 200 -19.16 18.62 0.94
CA ASN A 200 -20.40 18.94 1.63
C ASN A 200 -20.47 18.26 3.01
N PRO A 201 -20.72 18.98 4.12
CA PRO A 201 -20.82 18.37 5.46
C PRO A 201 -21.92 17.30 5.61
N LYS A 202 -22.89 17.27 4.69
CA LYS A 202 -23.93 16.23 4.64
C LYS A 202 -23.48 14.97 3.88
N SER A 203 -22.31 14.97 3.25
CA SER A 203 -21.73 13.76 2.65
C SER A 203 -21.16 12.84 3.74
N GLU A 204 -21.50 11.55 3.72
CA GLU A 204 -20.93 10.57 4.66
C GLU A 204 -19.40 10.46 4.50
N ILE A 205 -18.87 10.68 3.28
CA ILE A 205 -17.41 10.73 3.04
C ILE A 205 -16.77 11.87 3.84
N VAL A 206 -17.41 13.05 3.86
CA VAL A 206 -16.91 14.21 4.61
C VAL A 206 -17.02 13.97 6.11
N GLN A 207 -18.16 13.43 6.56
CA GLN A 207 -18.37 13.13 7.98
C GLN A 207 -17.35 12.10 8.49
N HIS A 208 -17.15 11.00 7.75
CA HIS A 208 -16.14 10.00 8.08
C HIS A 208 -14.73 10.59 8.11
N ARG A 209 -14.37 11.40 7.12
CA ARG A 209 -13.08 12.07 7.07
C ARG A 209 -12.88 13.05 8.24
N HIS A 210 -13.90 13.83 8.59
CA HIS A 210 -13.82 14.74 9.73
C HIS A 210 -13.69 13.96 11.04
N ARG A 211 -14.38 12.82 11.23
CA ARG A 211 -14.15 11.95 12.39
C ARG A 211 -12.68 11.52 12.52
N MET A 212 -12.03 11.15 11.41
CA MET A 212 -10.58 10.86 11.42
C MET A 212 -9.75 12.08 11.82
N PHE A 213 -10.03 13.26 11.27
CA PHE A 213 -9.25 14.47 11.54
C PHE A 213 -9.45 14.98 12.96
N ASP A 214 -10.67 14.92 13.47
CA ASP A 214 -11.05 15.33 14.81
C ASP A 214 -10.43 14.41 15.85
N TYR A 215 -10.36 13.11 15.57
CA TYR A 215 -9.64 12.18 16.43
C TYR A 215 -8.13 12.48 16.44
N MET A 216 -7.49 12.69 15.27
CA MET A 216 -6.09 13.15 15.22
C MET A 216 -5.88 14.43 16.03
N LEU A 217 -6.76 15.42 15.85
CA LEU A 217 -6.69 16.70 16.55
C LEU A 217 -6.83 16.51 18.07
N SER A 218 -7.77 15.67 18.51
CA SER A 218 -7.97 15.37 19.93
C SER A 218 -6.73 14.78 20.60
N GLN A 219 -5.97 13.96 19.85
CA GLN A 219 -4.75 13.30 20.34
C GLN A 219 -3.50 14.20 20.25
N ASN A 220 -3.53 15.27 19.46
CA ASN A 220 -2.35 16.07 19.12
C ASN A 220 -2.57 17.58 19.28
N LYS A 221 -3.60 18.01 20.02
CA LYS A 221 -3.97 19.43 20.17
C LYS A 221 -2.81 20.28 20.70
N ASN A 222 -1.95 19.72 21.54
CA ASN A 222 -0.83 20.41 22.16
C ASN A 222 0.42 20.46 21.27
N THR A 223 0.51 19.59 20.26
CA THR A 223 1.70 19.43 19.42
C THR A 223 1.48 19.87 17.98
N LEU A 224 0.24 19.89 17.50
CA LEU A 224 -0.09 20.32 16.14
C LEU A 224 0.23 21.81 15.98
N ASN A 225 1.04 22.14 14.98
CA ASN A 225 1.43 23.53 14.71
C ASN A 225 1.07 23.95 13.28
N LEU A 226 1.15 23.04 12.31
CA LEU A 226 0.94 23.33 10.90
C LEU A 226 0.02 22.32 10.23
N VAL A 227 -0.94 22.81 9.45
CA VAL A 227 -1.77 21.99 8.56
C VAL A 227 -1.55 22.40 7.11
N VAL A 228 -1.32 21.43 6.23
CA VAL A 228 -0.97 21.67 4.82
C VAL A 228 -1.99 21.00 3.90
N GLY A 229 -2.75 21.81 3.16
CA GLY A 229 -3.61 21.32 2.07
C GLY A 229 -2.83 21.21 0.76
N VAL A 230 -2.78 20.01 0.17
CA VAL A 230 -2.04 19.71 -1.05
C VAL A 230 -2.98 19.60 -2.25
N GLY A 231 -2.80 20.47 -3.24
CA GLY A 231 -3.66 20.48 -4.43
C GLY A 231 -5.03 21.09 -4.16
N ALA A 232 -5.92 21.03 -5.16
CA ALA A 232 -7.26 21.61 -5.04
C ALA A 232 -8.06 20.92 -3.93
N ALA A 233 -8.27 19.60 -4.04
CA ALA A 233 -9.07 18.86 -3.07
C ALA A 233 -8.52 18.91 -1.65
N GLY A 234 -7.19 18.86 -1.46
CA GLY A 234 -6.59 18.95 -0.13
C GLY A 234 -6.80 20.33 0.51
N LYS A 235 -6.74 21.41 -0.29
CA LYS A 235 -7.06 22.77 0.16
C LYS A 235 -8.55 22.96 0.44
N ASP A 236 -9.42 22.45 -0.42
CA ASP A 236 -10.87 22.48 -0.19
C ASP A 236 -11.23 21.76 1.12
N THR A 237 -10.66 20.57 1.32
CA THR A 237 -10.85 19.78 2.55
C THR A 237 -10.34 20.49 3.80
N LEU A 238 -9.17 21.14 3.73
CA LEU A 238 -8.67 21.92 4.86
C LEU A 238 -9.58 23.10 5.18
N ALA A 239 -10.08 23.81 4.15
CA ALA A 239 -11.00 24.92 4.35
C ALA A 239 -12.34 24.47 4.96
N THR A 240 -12.90 23.36 4.49
CA THR A 240 -14.16 22.81 5.03
C THR A 240 -14.00 22.30 6.45
N TRP A 241 -12.87 21.70 6.80
CA TRP A 241 -12.57 21.26 8.17
C TRP A 241 -12.38 22.42 9.15
N ILE A 242 -11.68 23.49 8.76
CA ILE A 242 -11.58 24.72 9.58
C ILE A 242 -12.96 25.35 9.77
N THR A 243 -13.76 25.39 8.71
CA THR A 243 -15.13 25.94 8.77
C THR A 243 -16.04 25.13 9.68
N SER A 244 -15.92 23.79 9.70
CA SER A 244 -16.70 22.95 10.61
C SER A 244 -16.35 23.16 12.08
N HIS A 245 -15.19 23.76 12.38
CA HIS A 245 -14.75 24.16 13.72
C HIS A 245 -15.02 25.65 14.02
N GLY A 246 -15.80 26.34 13.18
CA GLY A 246 -16.19 27.72 13.37
C GLY A 246 -15.18 28.77 12.89
N GLY A 247 -14.09 28.37 12.25
CA GLY A 247 -13.12 29.28 11.65
C GLY A 247 -13.54 29.76 10.26
N LYS A 248 -12.96 30.87 9.77
CA LYS A 248 -13.13 31.31 8.38
C LYS A 248 -11.93 30.88 7.54
N CYS A 249 -12.19 30.13 6.48
CA CYS A 249 -11.17 29.72 5.54
C CYS A 249 -11.71 29.53 4.13
N THR A 250 -10.92 29.96 3.15
CA THR A 250 -11.17 29.75 1.72
C THR A 250 -9.89 29.23 1.07
N VAL A 251 -10.01 28.57 -0.08
CA VAL A 251 -8.84 28.11 -0.85
C VAL A 251 -7.92 29.27 -1.25
N SER A 252 -8.49 30.45 -1.53
CA SER A 252 -7.73 31.65 -1.84
C SER A 252 -6.86 32.08 -0.66
N GLN A 253 -7.42 32.06 0.56
CA GLN A 253 -6.65 32.36 1.79
C GLN A 253 -5.51 31.37 2.00
N LEU A 254 -5.76 30.06 1.86
CA LEU A 254 -4.69 29.05 1.93
C LEU A 254 -3.58 29.29 0.89
N THR A 255 -3.89 29.94 -0.22
CA THR A 255 -2.96 30.21 -1.33
C THR A 255 -2.39 31.64 -1.29
N LYS A 256 -2.82 32.54 -0.40
CA LYS A 256 -2.38 33.96 -0.47
C LYS A 256 -2.11 34.59 0.89
N SER A 257 -2.81 34.15 1.93
CA SER A 257 -2.78 34.75 3.26
C SER A 257 -2.90 33.66 4.32
N HIS A 258 -3.72 33.88 5.36
CA HIS A 258 -3.95 32.95 6.46
C HIS A 258 -5.44 32.65 6.62
N CYS A 259 -5.75 31.44 7.08
CA CYS A 259 -7.06 31.06 7.59
C CYS A 259 -7.08 31.15 9.12
N ASP A 260 -8.28 31.17 9.70
CA ASP A 260 -8.50 31.15 11.16
C ASP A 260 -8.23 29.75 11.74
N ALA A 261 -7.04 29.20 11.51
CA ALA A 261 -6.69 27.83 11.88
C ALA A 261 -6.50 27.64 13.40
N ASP A 262 -6.42 28.74 14.17
CA ASP A 262 -6.33 28.70 15.63
C ASP A 262 -7.60 28.08 16.29
N VAL A 263 -8.72 27.96 15.55
CA VAL A 263 -9.92 27.22 16.00
C VAL A 263 -9.67 25.72 16.17
N LEU A 264 -8.66 25.17 15.49
CA LEU A 264 -8.29 23.76 15.59
C LEU A 264 -7.51 23.53 16.89
N ALA A 265 -6.43 24.29 17.08
CA ALA A 265 -5.70 24.37 18.33
C ALA A 265 -4.95 25.71 18.43
N PRO A 266 -4.66 26.20 19.65
CA PRO A 266 -3.96 27.47 19.83
C PRO A 266 -2.63 27.51 19.07
N GLY A 267 -2.46 28.52 18.21
CA GLY A 267 -1.22 28.74 17.47
C GLY A 267 -1.10 27.94 16.17
N VAL A 268 -2.06 27.08 15.83
CA VAL A 268 -2.04 26.34 14.56
C VAL A 268 -2.12 27.29 13.37
N LYS A 269 -1.30 27.05 12.35
CA LYS A 269 -1.38 27.74 11.06
C LYS A 269 -1.74 26.76 9.94
N ALA A 270 -2.43 27.27 8.93
CA ALA A 270 -2.84 26.52 7.76
C ALA A 270 -2.26 27.14 6.49
N ILE A 271 -1.74 26.29 5.59
CA ILE A 271 -1.24 26.70 4.28
C ILE A 271 -1.74 25.76 3.18
N GLY A 272 -1.77 26.28 1.95
CA GLY A 272 -2.03 25.51 0.75
C GLY A 272 -0.82 25.46 -0.17
N VAL A 273 -0.50 24.28 -0.67
CA VAL A 273 0.51 24.07 -1.73
C VAL A 273 -0.16 23.53 -3.00
N MET A 274 0.45 23.77 -4.16
CA MET A 274 0.00 23.14 -5.39
C MET A 274 0.22 21.63 -5.35
N HIS A 275 -0.61 20.90 -6.12
CA HIS A 275 -0.42 19.46 -6.24
C HIS A 275 0.88 19.17 -7.00
N PRO A 276 1.82 18.38 -6.45
CA PRO A 276 3.10 18.11 -7.13
C PRO A 276 2.97 17.46 -8.51
N GLY A 277 1.88 16.72 -8.76
CA GLY A 277 1.54 16.15 -10.06
C GLY A 277 1.00 17.15 -11.10
N ALA A 278 0.88 18.44 -10.76
CA ALA A 278 0.40 19.47 -11.69
C ALA A 278 1.38 19.78 -12.83
N ALA A 279 2.64 19.35 -12.76
CA ALA A 279 3.65 19.50 -13.82
C ALA A 279 3.53 18.49 -14.99
N SER A 280 2.40 17.80 -15.13
CA SER A 280 2.23 16.86 -16.24
C SER A 280 2.15 17.62 -17.58
N ALA A 281 2.50 16.94 -18.68
CA ALA A 281 2.40 17.51 -20.03
C ALA A 281 0.98 18.05 -20.34
N ARG A 282 -0.06 17.44 -19.77
CA ARG A 282 -1.46 17.86 -19.89
C ARG A 282 -1.77 19.20 -19.19
N ASN A 283 -0.97 19.59 -18.22
CA ASN A 283 -1.22 20.72 -17.32
C ASN A 283 -0.22 21.87 -17.51
N GLY A 284 0.46 21.94 -18.67
CA GLY A 284 1.40 23.01 -19.02
C GLY A 284 2.88 22.61 -19.06
N GLY A 285 3.22 21.35 -18.80
CA GLY A 285 4.58 20.82 -19.04
C GLY A 285 5.67 21.56 -18.25
N ALA A 286 6.71 22.05 -18.94
CA ALA A 286 7.89 22.67 -18.32
C ALA A 286 7.53 23.94 -17.52
N ASP A 287 6.64 24.79 -18.05
CA ASP A 287 6.22 26.03 -17.39
C ASP A 287 5.45 25.74 -16.08
N ALA A 288 4.65 24.66 -16.08
CA ALA A 288 3.97 24.20 -14.88
C ALA A 288 4.95 23.63 -13.83
N ALA A 289 6.06 23.02 -14.27
CA ALA A 289 7.11 22.58 -13.38
C ALA A 289 7.87 23.75 -12.75
N GLU A 290 8.20 24.78 -13.52
CA GLU A 290 8.82 26.00 -12.98
C GLU A 290 7.89 26.72 -11.99
N ALA A 291 6.61 26.87 -12.35
CA ALA A 291 5.61 27.46 -11.45
C ALA A 291 5.48 26.69 -10.13
N LEU A 292 5.55 25.35 -10.16
CA LEU A 292 5.57 24.53 -8.95
C LEU A 292 6.79 24.82 -8.07
N GLN A 293 7.99 24.91 -8.66
CA GLN A 293 9.21 25.19 -7.90
C GLN A 293 9.10 26.55 -7.17
N ILE A 294 8.68 27.58 -7.90
CA ILE A 294 8.50 28.94 -7.35
C ILE A 294 7.48 28.93 -6.21
N GLN A 295 6.33 28.28 -6.41
CA GLN A 295 5.27 28.27 -5.40
C GLN A 295 5.65 27.48 -4.14
N PHE A 296 6.32 26.34 -4.28
CA PHE A 296 6.80 25.59 -3.12
C PHE A 296 7.88 26.36 -2.35
N ALA A 297 8.84 26.99 -3.04
CA ALA A 297 9.85 27.83 -2.41
C ALA A 297 9.21 29.03 -1.68
N GLY A 298 8.25 29.71 -2.31
CA GLY A 298 7.51 30.80 -1.68
C GLY A 298 6.74 30.36 -0.43
N ARG A 299 6.15 29.17 -0.44
CA ARG A 299 5.46 28.59 0.73
C ARG A 299 6.42 28.19 1.84
N ALA A 300 7.55 27.58 1.49
CA ALA A 300 8.59 27.24 2.46
C ALA A 300 9.08 28.52 3.16
N LYS A 301 9.36 29.58 2.39
CA LYS A 301 9.74 30.91 2.91
C LYS A 301 8.68 31.49 3.85
N ALA A 302 7.40 31.40 3.51
CA ALA A 302 6.32 31.87 4.37
C ALA A 302 6.28 31.14 5.73
N VAL A 303 6.51 29.82 5.75
CA VAL A 303 6.60 29.05 7.00
C VAL A 303 7.85 29.42 7.80
N VAL A 304 9.00 29.62 7.13
CA VAL A 304 10.24 30.07 7.78
C VAL A 304 10.03 31.43 8.45
N GLN A 305 9.37 32.38 7.80
CA GLN A 305 9.05 33.68 8.38
C GLN A 305 8.15 33.59 9.62
N LEU A 306 7.24 32.60 9.68
CA LEU A 306 6.46 32.33 10.89
C LEU A 306 7.34 31.76 12.01
N LYS A 307 8.29 30.88 11.69
CA LYS A 307 9.28 30.36 12.65
C LYS A 307 10.24 31.46 13.15
N GLU A 308 10.65 32.39 12.29
CA GLU A 308 11.50 33.52 12.71
C GLU A 308 10.77 34.45 13.68
N LYS A 309 9.47 34.69 13.47
CA LYS A 309 8.63 35.49 14.37
C LYS A 309 8.35 34.79 15.70
N ASN A 310 8.24 33.46 15.70
CA ASN A 310 8.08 32.66 16.90
C ASN A 310 8.91 31.38 16.79
N PRO A 311 10.18 31.39 17.26
CA PRO A 311 11.05 30.22 17.17
C PRO A 311 10.45 28.97 17.80
N ASN A 312 9.67 29.13 18.88
CA ASN A 312 9.05 28.03 19.62
C ASN A 312 7.80 27.44 18.94
N TRP A 313 7.31 28.03 17.84
CA TRP A 313 6.06 27.60 17.20
C TRP A 313 6.15 26.22 16.53
N LEU A 314 7.18 25.96 15.71
CA LEU A 314 7.34 24.69 15.00
C LEU A 314 8.77 24.19 15.20
N GLN A 315 9.00 23.50 16.31
CA GLN A 315 10.30 22.97 16.68
C GLN A 315 10.69 21.78 15.79
N PRO A 316 11.95 21.70 15.31
CA PRO A 316 12.44 20.52 14.60
C PRO A 316 12.22 19.22 15.39
N ASP A 317 12.16 18.11 14.68
CA ASP A 317 12.20 16.79 15.31
C ASP A 317 13.59 16.50 15.89
N GLU A 318 13.64 15.64 16.88
CA GLU A 318 14.91 15.25 17.50
C GLU A 318 15.90 14.73 16.44
N GLY A 319 17.11 15.31 16.43
CA GLY A 319 18.16 15.00 15.47
C GLY A 319 17.94 15.56 14.06
N ALA A 320 16.80 16.20 13.77
CA ALA A 320 16.58 16.90 12.50
C ALA A 320 17.31 18.26 12.53
N LEU A 321 18.04 18.55 11.46
CA LEU A 321 18.67 19.87 11.28
C LEU A 321 17.76 20.80 10.48
N THR A 322 17.96 22.11 10.62
CA THR A 322 17.37 23.11 9.73
C THR A 322 18.45 24.10 9.33
N ASN A 323 18.54 24.43 8.04
CA ASN A 323 19.41 25.49 7.55
C ASN A 323 18.61 26.39 6.60
N PHE A 324 18.05 27.46 7.15
CA PHE A 324 17.24 28.43 6.40
C PHE A 324 18.09 29.51 5.72
N ALA A 325 19.42 29.49 5.86
CA ALA A 325 20.31 30.31 5.03
C ALA A 325 20.39 29.79 3.59
N VAL A 326 19.95 28.55 3.35
CA VAL A 326 19.83 27.96 2.01
C VAL A 326 18.36 27.93 1.62
N ASP A 327 18.04 28.49 0.45
CA ASP A 327 16.68 28.46 -0.08
C ASP A 327 16.19 27.03 -0.30
N TYR A 328 14.89 26.82 -0.08
CA TYR A 328 14.22 25.56 -0.37
C TYR A 328 14.39 25.17 -1.84
N LYS A 329 14.88 23.94 -2.07
CA LYS A 329 14.94 23.32 -3.40
C LYS A 329 13.83 22.30 -3.56
N TYR A 330 12.99 22.48 -4.57
CA TYR A 330 11.96 21.52 -4.93
C TYR A 330 12.59 20.24 -5.50
N GLY A 331 12.26 19.10 -4.91
CA GLY A 331 12.84 17.81 -5.25
C GLY A 331 12.14 16.67 -4.53
N ASN A 332 12.72 15.48 -4.62
CA ASN A 332 12.24 14.29 -3.91
C ASN A 332 13.09 14.06 -2.66
N ALA A 333 12.46 13.61 -1.58
CA ALA A 333 13.14 12.97 -0.46
C ALA A 333 12.57 11.55 -0.28
N VAL A 334 13.45 10.63 0.12
CA VAL A 334 13.06 9.26 0.49
C VAL A 334 12.03 9.30 1.62
N ILE A 335 11.03 8.43 1.55
CA ILE A 335 10.08 8.23 2.64
C ILE A 335 10.69 7.23 3.64
N PRO A 336 10.72 7.56 4.94
CA PRO A 336 11.29 6.69 5.97
C PRO A 336 10.66 5.30 6.04
N PHE A 337 11.44 4.27 6.41
CA PHE A 337 10.92 2.91 6.61
C PHE A 337 9.83 2.83 7.69
N ARG A 338 9.94 3.65 8.74
CA ARG A 338 8.92 3.81 9.80
C ARG A 338 7.53 4.20 9.32
N ASP A 339 7.37 4.60 8.06
CA ASP A 339 6.07 4.95 7.47
C ASP A 339 5.41 3.78 6.72
N PHE A 340 6.08 2.63 6.62
CA PHE A 340 5.60 1.42 5.95
C PHE A 340 5.51 0.25 6.92
N ALA A 341 4.59 -0.68 6.68
CA ALA A 341 4.55 -1.92 7.45
C ALA A 341 5.87 -2.69 7.32
N PHE A 342 6.29 -3.39 8.38
CA PHE A 342 7.50 -4.23 8.33
C PHE A 342 7.39 -5.23 7.18
N GLY A 343 8.47 -5.41 6.40
CA GLY A 343 8.49 -6.31 5.24
C GLY A 343 7.95 -5.69 3.94
N SER A 344 7.51 -4.42 3.96
CA SER A 344 7.14 -3.70 2.75
C SER A 344 8.33 -3.57 1.79
N ASN A 345 8.04 -3.62 0.50
CA ASN A 345 9.06 -3.53 -0.54
C ASN A 345 9.83 -2.19 -0.48
N TRP A 346 11.17 -2.24 -0.45
CA TRP A 346 12.03 -1.06 -0.31
C TRP A 346 12.06 -0.15 -1.53
N ARG A 347 11.42 -0.53 -2.63
CA ARG A 347 11.28 0.37 -3.78
C ARG A 347 10.25 1.48 -3.51
N LEU A 348 9.22 1.19 -2.72
CA LEU A 348 8.13 2.12 -2.40
C LEU A 348 8.68 3.34 -1.65
N GLY A 349 8.31 4.55 -2.09
CA GLY A 349 8.73 5.80 -1.44
C GLY A 349 10.21 6.18 -1.57
N LYS A 350 11.01 5.48 -2.38
CA LYS A 350 12.45 5.76 -2.51
C LYS A 350 12.73 7.07 -3.26
N ASP A 351 12.27 7.18 -4.50
CA ASP A 351 12.67 8.28 -5.42
C ASP A 351 11.51 8.77 -6.31
N GLY A 352 10.29 8.39 -5.98
CA GLY A 352 9.06 8.76 -6.68
C GLY A 352 8.23 7.54 -7.02
N THR A 353 7.57 7.58 -8.17
CA THR A 353 6.68 6.48 -8.59
C THR A 353 7.46 5.25 -8.99
N SER A 354 7.06 4.12 -8.41
CA SER A 354 7.73 2.82 -8.55
C SER A 354 6.81 1.72 -9.04
N THR A 355 5.57 2.08 -9.33
CA THR A 355 4.53 1.15 -9.73
C THR A 355 3.79 1.62 -10.98
N ASN A 356 3.26 0.66 -11.72
CA ASN A 356 2.40 0.81 -12.88
C ASN A 356 1.05 0.16 -12.59
N ARG A 357 -0.01 0.71 -13.17
CA ARG A 357 -1.30 0.06 -13.15
C ARG A 357 -1.39 -0.98 -14.29
N ARG A 358 -1.95 -2.15 -14.01
CA ARG A 358 -2.21 -3.23 -14.98
C ARG A 358 -3.71 -3.52 -14.98
N GLY A 359 -4.45 -2.84 -15.85
CA GLY A 359 -5.92 -2.89 -15.84
C GLY A 359 -6.53 -2.14 -14.65
N ALA A 360 -7.76 -2.46 -14.28
CA ALA A 360 -8.39 -1.89 -13.08
C ALA A 360 -7.95 -2.61 -11.78
N ASP A 361 -7.40 -3.82 -11.92
CA ASP A 361 -7.36 -4.83 -10.86
C ASP A 361 -5.93 -5.14 -10.42
N GLY A 362 -4.95 -4.79 -11.25
CA GLY A 362 -3.55 -5.12 -11.06
C GLY A 362 -2.65 -3.93 -10.80
N ILE A 363 -1.63 -4.16 -9.98
CA ILE A 363 -0.52 -3.23 -9.76
C ILE A 363 0.79 -3.98 -9.94
N GLN A 364 1.67 -3.38 -10.74
CA GLN A 364 3.01 -3.86 -10.99
C GLN A 364 4.01 -2.93 -10.31
N ILE A 365 4.94 -3.46 -9.54
CA ILE A 365 6.10 -2.73 -9.03
C ILE A 365 7.33 -3.00 -9.90
N PHE A 366 8.21 -2.01 -10.04
CA PHE A 366 9.43 -2.12 -10.82
C PHE A 366 10.67 -1.64 -10.07
N SER A 367 11.83 -2.26 -10.33
CA SER A 367 13.08 -2.00 -9.60
C SER A 367 13.70 -0.63 -9.93
N ASP A 368 14.88 -0.32 -9.39
CA ASP A 368 15.66 0.85 -9.83
C ASP A 368 16.10 0.76 -11.30
N TYR A 369 16.16 -0.45 -11.88
CA TYR A 369 16.51 -0.69 -13.28
C TYR A 369 15.27 -0.86 -14.17
N GLY A 370 14.14 -1.25 -13.57
CA GLY A 370 12.85 -1.18 -14.19
C GLY A 370 12.44 0.25 -14.56
N CYS A 371 11.41 0.35 -15.39
CA CYS A 371 10.91 1.60 -15.92
C CYS A 371 9.39 1.64 -15.94
N TYR A 372 8.84 2.84 -15.79
CA TYR A 372 7.41 3.08 -15.84
C TYR A 372 6.83 2.59 -17.18
N ASN A 373 5.64 1.98 -17.14
CA ASN A 373 4.98 1.33 -18.27
C ASN A 373 5.83 0.28 -19.02
N ASN A 374 6.83 -0.33 -18.37
CA ASN A 374 7.80 -1.24 -18.99
C ASN A 374 8.60 -0.61 -20.12
N THR A 375 8.80 0.71 -20.11
CA THR A 375 9.69 1.33 -21.09
C THR A 375 11.09 0.72 -21.03
N MET A 376 11.80 0.71 -22.14
CA MET A 376 13.12 0.09 -22.23
C MET A 376 14.16 1.03 -21.63
N ARG A 377 15.09 0.52 -20.82
CA ARG A 377 16.21 1.33 -20.34
C ARG A 377 17.32 1.34 -21.39
N ILE A 378 17.67 2.53 -21.91
CA ILE A 378 18.74 2.76 -22.89
C ILE A 378 19.63 3.88 -22.35
N ASN A 379 20.94 3.64 -22.26
CA ASN A 379 21.92 4.60 -21.70
C ASN A 379 21.47 5.13 -20.32
N GLU A 380 21.12 4.20 -19.43
CA GLU A 380 20.65 4.44 -18.06
C GLU A 380 19.29 5.17 -17.93
N ARG A 381 18.62 5.49 -19.04
CA ARG A 381 17.36 6.22 -19.07
C ARG A 381 16.22 5.38 -19.61
N CYS A 382 15.00 5.60 -19.11
CA CYS A 382 13.80 4.98 -19.65
C CYS A 382 13.42 5.65 -20.98
N ASP A 383 13.38 4.88 -22.06
CA ASP A 383 13.03 5.30 -23.41
C ASP A 383 11.50 5.35 -23.56
N ALA A 384 10.96 6.54 -23.81
CA ALA A 384 9.51 6.74 -23.88
C ALA A 384 8.81 6.02 -25.05
N PHE A 385 9.55 5.54 -26.05
CA PHE A 385 9.00 5.00 -27.29
C PHE A 385 9.19 3.49 -27.43
N LYS A 386 10.06 2.88 -26.63
CA LYS A 386 10.32 1.44 -26.67
C LYS A 386 9.86 0.79 -25.38
N ALA A 387 9.10 -0.30 -25.47
CA ALA A 387 8.63 -1.06 -24.32
C ALA A 387 9.19 -2.48 -24.33
N LEU A 388 9.47 -3.00 -23.14
CA LEU A 388 9.80 -4.40 -22.91
C LEU A 388 8.51 -5.24 -22.99
N PRO A 389 8.49 -6.34 -23.76
CA PRO A 389 7.35 -7.23 -23.88
C PRO A 389 7.32 -8.22 -22.70
N VAL A 390 7.26 -7.69 -21.47
CA VAL A 390 7.23 -8.52 -20.25
C VAL A 390 5.91 -9.30 -20.18
N GLN A 391 6.01 -10.55 -19.76
CA GLN A 391 4.90 -11.48 -19.59
C GLN A 391 4.89 -12.03 -18.17
N TYR A 392 3.77 -12.64 -17.78
CA TYR A 392 3.55 -13.19 -16.45
C TYR A 392 2.93 -14.58 -16.54
N ASN A 393 3.26 -15.43 -15.59
CA ASN A 393 2.51 -16.67 -15.37
C ASN A 393 1.42 -16.34 -14.36
N GLU A 394 0.21 -16.10 -14.86
CA GLU A 394 -0.92 -15.70 -14.03
C GLU A 394 -1.27 -16.82 -13.03
N PRO A 395 -1.26 -16.53 -11.71
CA PRO A 395 -1.66 -17.52 -10.72
C PRO A 395 -3.14 -17.91 -10.86
N THR A 396 -3.46 -19.18 -10.67
CA THR A 396 -4.85 -19.68 -10.66
C THR A 396 -5.67 -18.97 -9.60
N ASP A 397 -6.81 -18.39 -9.98
CA ASP A 397 -7.74 -17.81 -9.01
C ASP A 397 -8.40 -18.90 -8.18
N LEU A 398 -8.17 -18.82 -6.87
CA LEU A 398 -8.71 -19.72 -5.88
C LEU A 398 -9.52 -18.88 -4.90
N LYS A 399 -10.45 -19.50 -4.18
CA LYS A 399 -11.17 -18.85 -3.10
C LYS A 399 -11.19 -19.79 -1.90
N THR A 400 -10.59 -19.37 -0.80
CA THR A 400 -10.63 -20.14 0.45
C THR A 400 -11.95 -19.95 1.16
N LYS A 401 -12.23 -20.86 2.11
CA LYS A 401 -13.23 -20.58 3.13
C LYS A 401 -12.72 -19.40 3.97
N MET A 402 -13.56 -18.40 4.14
CA MET A 402 -13.32 -17.22 4.96
C MET A 402 -14.63 -16.82 5.63
N ASP A 403 -14.56 -16.39 6.87
CA ASP A 403 -15.71 -15.98 7.66
C ASP A 403 -15.80 -14.44 7.69
N MET A 404 -16.33 -13.88 6.61
CA MET A 404 -16.60 -12.45 6.53
C MET A 404 -17.92 -12.15 7.23
N GLN A 405 -17.91 -11.20 8.16
CA GLN A 405 -19.11 -10.81 8.90
C GLN A 405 -20.04 -9.94 8.03
N PRO A 406 -21.34 -9.86 8.36
CA PRO A 406 -22.25 -8.96 7.66
C PRO A 406 -21.72 -7.52 7.61
N GLY A 407 -21.63 -6.96 6.40
CA GLY A 407 -21.10 -5.62 6.16
C GLY A 407 -19.61 -5.57 5.78
N ASP A 408 -18.86 -6.65 5.96
CA ASP A 408 -17.48 -6.74 5.46
C ASP A 408 -17.44 -6.66 3.92
N LEU A 409 -16.43 -5.98 3.40
CA LEU A 409 -16.18 -5.84 1.96
C LEU A 409 -14.86 -6.53 1.61
N PRO A 410 -14.78 -7.35 0.54
CA PRO A 410 -13.60 -8.18 0.31
C PRO A 410 -12.34 -7.39 -0.06
N TRP A 411 -12.49 -6.10 -0.39
CA TRP A 411 -11.42 -5.15 -0.69
C TRP A 411 -11.04 -4.25 0.50
N GLU A 412 -11.66 -4.43 1.67
CA GLU A 412 -11.33 -3.71 2.91
C GLU A 412 -10.71 -4.66 3.94
N SER A 413 -10.16 -4.09 5.01
CA SER A 413 -9.87 -4.83 6.25
C SER A 413 -11.18 -5.14 6.99
N PRO A 414 -11.19 -6.08 7.96
CA PRO A 414 -12.39 -6.42 8.70
C PRO A 414 -13.05 -5.20 9.34
N LYS A 415 -14.37 -5.11 9.21
CA LYS A 415 -15.19 -4.02 9.75
C LYS A 415 -15.88 -4.43 11.03
N SER A 416 -16.08 -5.73 11.28
CA SER A 416 -16.73 -6.19 12.51
C SER A 416 -15.98 -5.71 13.75
N THR A 417 -16.71 -5.47 14.84
CA THR A 417 -16.10 -5.10 16.14
C THR A 417 -15.20 -6.19 16.68
N GLU A 418 -15.51 -7.45 16.37
CA GLU A 418 -14.73 -8.63 16.72
C GLU A 418 -13.36 -8.64 16.02
N HIS A 419 -13.31 -8.37 14.71
CA HIS A 419 -12.10 -8.61 13.91
C HIS A 419 -11.36 -7.36 13.44
N ARG A 420 -11.91 -6.15 13.58
CA ARG A 420 -11.24 -4.90 13.13
C ARG A 420 -9.90 -4.60 13.83
N ARG A 421 -9.60 -5.32 14.92
CA ARG A 421 -8.34 -5.24 15.69
C ARG A 421 -7.39 -6.41 15.42
N ASP A 422 -7.79 -7.34 14.55
CA ASP A 422 -7.02 -8.51 14.17
C ASP A 422 -6.08 -8.14 13.03
N TYR A 423 -4.92 -7.60 13.41
CA TYR A 423 -3.80 -7.36 12.50
C TYR A 423 -2.47 -7.50 13.25
N ASP A 424 -1.43 -7.76 12.47
CA ASP A 424 -0.06 -7.82 12.94
C ASP A 424 0.53 -6.41 13.06
N GLN A 425 0.99 -6.06 14.26
CA GLN A 425 1.69 -4.81 14.58
C GLN A 425 3.19 -4.87 14.31
N GLY A 426 3.66 -5.88 13.58
CA GLY A 426 5.07 -6.04 13.24
C GLY A 426 5.85 -6.85 14.28
N PRO A 427 7.16 -7.07 14.04
CA PRO A 427 7.97 -7.99 14.82
C PRO A 427 8.45 -7.43 16.17
N GLN A 428 8.11 -6.18 16.50
CA GLN A 428 8.47 -5.52 17.76
C GLN A 428 10.00 -5.59 18.00
N GLU A 429 10.42 -6.11 19.15
CA GLU A 429 11.83 -6.24 19.52
C GLU A 429 12.65 -7.12 18.53
N PHE A 430 11.99 -7.96 17.71
CA PHE A 430 12.65 -8.82 16.73
C PHE A 430 13.05 -8.10 15.44
N ALA A 431 12.60 -6.86 15.22
CA ALA A 431 12.79 -6.15 13.95
C ALA A 431 14.27 -6.04 13.54
N LYS A 432 15.14 -5.67 14.49
CA LYS A 432 16.59 -5.58 14.26
C LYS A 432 17.20 -6.93 13.93
N VAL A 433 16.83 -7.96 14.68
CA VAL A 433 17.37 -9.32 14.47
C VAL A 433 16.99 -9.86 13.10
N LEU A 434 15.73 -9.66 12.69
CA LEU A 434 15.25 -10.07 11.37
C LEU A 434 16.01 -9.36 10.24
N MET A 435 16.34 -8.09 10.41
CA MET A 435 17.05 -7.29 9.41
C MET A 435 18.58 -7.44 9.44
N GLY A 436 19.12 -8.23 10.38
CA GLY A 436 20.58 -8.36 10.54
C GLY A 436 21.22 -7.10 11.13
N GLU A 437 20.48 -6.36 11.96
CA GLU A 437 20.86 -5.07 12.54
C GLU A 437 21.00 -5.12 14.07
N ALA A 438 20.89 -6.30 14.69
CA ALA A 438 21.11 -6.44 16.12
C ALA A 438 22.61 -6.36 16.45
N ASP A 439 22.94 -5.86 17.64
CA ASP A 439 24.33 -5.68 18.06
C ASP A 439 25.07 -7.03 18.06
N GLY A 440 26.22 -7.07 17.38
CA GLY A 440 27.04 -8.28 17.22
C GLY A 440 26.51 -9.30 16.20
N GLN A 441 25.38 -9.04 15.55
CA GLN A 441 24.88 -9.87 14.45
C GLN A 441 25.53 -9.49 13.13
N GLN A 442 25.79 -10.48 12.27
CA GLN A 442 26.18 -10.20 10.89
C GLN A 442 24.98 -9.68 10.07
N PRO A 443 25.17 -8.67 9.22
CA PRO A 443 24.12 -8.22 8.32
C PRO A 443 23.90 -9.24 7.20
N TRP A 444 22.71 -9.20 6.60
CA TRP A 444 22.44 -9.97 5.38
C TRP A 444 23.46 -9.62 4.27
N PRO A 445 24.00 -10.61 3.55
CA PRO A 445 24.97 -10.34 2.48
C PRO A 445 24.28 -9.77 1.22
N SER A 446 25.10 -9.44 0.22
CA SER A 446 24.61 -9.07 -1.11
C SER A 446 24.09 -10.31 -1.84
N PHE A 447 22.77 -10.51 -1.85
CA PHE A 447 22.16 -11.61 -2.59
C PHE A 447 22.38 -11.53 -4.11
N LYS A 448 22.57 -10.32 -4.67
CA LYS A 448 22.99 -10.14 -6.07
C LYS A 448 24.34 -10.81 -6.33
N ALA A 449 25.30 -10.65 -5.42
CA ALA A 449 26.61 -11.30 -5.52
C ALA A 449 26.53 -12.83 -5.38
N LEU A 450 25.49 -13.32 -4.69
CA LEU A 450 25.19 -14.76 -4.56
C LEU A 450 24.36 -15.31 -5.73
N GLY A 451 24.08 -14.51 -6.76
CA GLY A 451 23.39 -14.95 -7.97
C GLY A 451 21.85 -14.90 -7.90
N VAL A 452 21.27 -14.17 -6.95
CA VAL A 452 19.82 -13.93 -6.91
C VAL A 452 19.41 -12.96 -8.01
N THR A 453 18.40 -13.35 -8.78
CA THR A 453 17.86 -12.56 -9.91
C THR A 453 17.09 -11.32 -9.46
N GLN A 454 16.37 -11.37 -8.33
CA GLN A 454 15.63 -10.22 -7.80
C GLN A 454 16.56 -9.00 -7.66
N HIS A 455 16.12 -7.86 -8.19
CA HIS A 455 16.90 -6.63 -8.05
C HIS A 455 16.95 -6.18 -6.59
N HIS A 456 18.16 -5.90 -6.10
CA HIS A 456 18.44 -5.50 -4.71
C HIS A 456 17.67 -4.26 -4.21
N SER A 457 17.17 -3.40 -5.11
CA SER A 457 16.34 -2.24 -4.75
C SER A 457 15.00 -2.61 -4.09
N PHE A 458 14.54 -3.85 -4.28
CA PHE A 458 13.36 -4.36 -3.59
C PHE A 458 13.63 -4.68 -2.11
N GLY A 459 14.90 -4.75 -1.72
CA GLY A 459 15.34 -4.99 -0.36
C GLY A 459 15.27 -6.44 0.07
N TYR A 460 15.31 -6.64 1.37
CA TYR A 460 14.97 -7.90 2.01
C TYR A 460 13.44 -7.93 2.23
N GLY A 461 12.83 -9.04 1.85
CA GLY A 461 11.38 -9.22 1.81
C GLY A 461 10.76 -9.52 3.18
N PRO A 462 9.56 -10.11 3.19
CA PRO A 462 8.86 -10.44 4.41
C PRO A 462 9.40 -11.72 5.06
N ILE A 463 10.33 -11.54 5.98
CA ILE A 463 11.11 -12.64 6.56
C ILE A 463 10.26 -13.55 7.46
N TYR A 464 9.16 -13.04 8.03
CA TYR A 464 8.37 -13.76 9.02
C TYR A 464 6.85 -13.68 8.82
N ARG A 465 6.13 -14.57 9.51
CA ARG A 465 4.68 -14.55 9.76
C ARG A 465 4.40 -15.20 11.12
N GLY A 466 3.36 -14.76 11.84
CA GLY A 466 3.01 -15.30 13.15
C GLY A 466 3.75 -14.62 14.31
N HIS A 467 3.81 -15.29 15.45
CA HIS A 467 4.17 -14.70 16.74
C HIS A 467 5.58 -15.10 17.19
N LEU A 468 6.54 -14.18 17.06
CA LEU A 468 7.96 -14.42 17.36
C LEU A 468 8.27 -14.50 18.85
N LYS A 469 7.42 -13.93 19.71
CA LYS A 469 7.66 -13.84 21.15
C LYS A 469 7.45 -15.16 21.87
N ASN A 470 6.30 -15.81 21.65
CA ASN A 470 5.96 -17.05 22.37
C ASN A 470 5.54 -18.19 21.43
N PRO A 471 6.34 -18.56 20.41
CA PRO A 471 5.96 -19.64 19.52
C PRO A 471 6.17 -21.00 20.19
N GLU A 472 5.10 -21.79 20.30
CA GLU A 472 5.19 -23.22 20.63
C GLU A 472 5.76 -24.03 19.46
N VAL A 473 5.51 -23.58 18.23
CA VAL A 473 6.08 -24.15 17.01
C VAL A 473 6.86 -23.10 16.24
N LEU A 474 8.14 -23.37 16.01
CA LEU A 474 8.98 -22.56 15.11
C LEU A 474 9.08 -23.27 13.76
N ILE A 475 8.79 -22.54 12.69
CA ILE A 475 8.81 -23.06 11.33
C ILE A 475 9.91 -22.34 10.54
N LEU A 476 10.80 -23.12 9.93
CA LEU A 476 11.65 -22.63 8.84
C LEU A 476 11.05 -23.09 7.51
N ALA A 477 10.76 -22.16 6.61
CA ALA A 477 10.05 -22.49 5.38
C ALA A 477 10.70 -21.91 4.12
N ASP A 478 10.76 -22.73 3.09
CA ASP A 478 11.11 -22.29 1.75
C ASP A 478 10.03 -21.37 1.20
N GLN A 479 10.43 -20.44 0.33
CA GLN A 479 9.47 -19.59 -0.36
C GLN A 479 8.59 -20.42 -1.29
N GLU A 480 7.30 -20.08 -1.33
CA GLU A 480 6.34 -20.76 -2.20
C GLU A 480 5.68 -19.83 -3.23
N SER A 481 5.55 -18.53 -2.94
CA SER A 481 4.90 -17.57 -3.84
C SER A 481 5.56 -16.19 -3.83
N GLN A 482 5.22 -15.34 -4.80
CA GLN A 482 5.57 -13.92 -4.79
C GLN A 482 4.58 -13.07 -3.96
N ASP A 483 3.48 -13.63 -3.44
CA ASP A 483 2.47 -12.87 -2.67
C ASP A 483 3.05 -12.21 -1.44
N ASP A 484 4.00 -12.90 -0.83
CA ASP A 484 4.86 -12.41 0.24
C ASP A 484 5.32 -10.95 -0.01
N LEU A 485 5.80 -10.65 -1.22
CA LEU A 485 6.31 -9.31 -1.58
C LEU A 485 5.27 -8.19 -1.40
N PHE A 486 3.98 -8.51 -1.49
CA PHE A 486 2.88 -7.56 -1.45
C PHE A 486 2.05 -7.66 -0.16
N SER A 487 2.02 -8.83 0.49
CA SER A 487 1.40 -9.00 1.81
C SER A 487 2.30 -8.53 2.95
N ALA A 488 3.60 -8.36 2.67
CA ALA A 488 4.65 -8.09 3.63
C ALA A 488 4.79 -9.19 4.71
N ARG A 489 4.29 -10.40 4.47
CA ARG A 489 4.42 -11.56 5.38
C ARG A 489 4.84 -12.82 4.65
N ALA A 490 5.56 -13.69 5.35
CA ALA A 490 6.04 -14.95 4.79
C ALA A 490 4.87 -15.90 4.50
N LEU A 491 4.94 -16.65 3.39
CA LEU A 491 4.02 -17.74 3.08
C LEU A 491 2.54 -17.29 3.09
N THR A 492 2.17 -16.33 2.24
CA THR A 492 0.76 -15.87 2.17
C THR A 492 -0.01 -16.34 0.93
N GLY A 493 0.69 -16.92 -0.05
CA GLY A 493 0.08 -17.50 -1.26
C GLY A 493 -0.61 -18.85 -1.03
N THR A 494 -0.84 -19.59 -2.12
CA THR A 494 -1.55 -20.88 -2.11
C THR A 494 -0.94 -21.89 -1.13
N GLY A 495 0.38 -22.11 -1.18
CA GLY A 495 1.04 -23.04 -0.28
C GLY A 495 1.02 -22.60 1.17
N GLY A 496 1.02 -21.29 1.42
CA GLY A 496 0.84 -20.71 2.74
C GLY A 496 -0.54 -20.97 3.34
N GLN A 497 -1.59 -20.88 2.52
CA GLN A 497 -2.98 -21.17 2.90
C GLN A 497 -3.21 -22.67 3.10
N GLN A 498 -2.57 -23.52 2.30
CA GLN A 498 -2.51 -24.97 2.56
C GLN A 498 -1.81 -25.28 3.87
N PHE A 499 -0.68 -24.61 4.14
CA PHE A 499 0.05 -24.78 5.39
C PHE A 499 -0.77 -24.29 6.58
N GLN A 500 -1.56 -23.24 6.44
CA GLN A 500 -2.50 -22.81 7.48
C GLN A 500 -3.48 -23.93 7.85
N THR A 501 -4.04 -24.65 6.87
CA THR A 501 -4.92 -25.80 7.14
C THR A 501 -4.19 -26.90 7.92
N PHE A 502 -2.90 -27.12 7.66
CA PHE A 502 -2.10 -28.05 8.45
C PHE A 502 -1.89 -27.56 9.90
N LEU A 503 -1.58 -26.28 10.10
CA LEU A 503 -1.41 -25.68 11.43
C LEU A 503 -2.72 -25.77 12.24
N ASN A 504 -3.86 -25.48 11.61
CA ASN A 504 -5.17 -25.65 12.22
C ASN A 504 -5.45 -27.12 12.59
N ALA A 505 -5.09 -28.08 11.72
CA ALA A 505 -5.22 -29.51 12.02
C ALA A 505 -4.35 -29.96 13.21
N LEU A 506 -3.21 -29.29 13.41
CA LEU A 506 -2.34 -29.47 14.58
C LEU A 506 -2.90 -28.80 15.85
N GLY A 507 -3.94 -27.97 15.73
CA GLY A 507 -4.55 -27.23 16.85
C GLY A 507 -3.84 -25.93 17.17
N LEU A 508 -3.03 -25.40 16.24
CA LEU A 508 -2.35 -24.12 16.40
C LEU A 508 -3.24 -22.99 15.87
N VAL A 509 -3.35 -21.92 16.63
CA VAL A 509 -4.17 -20.73 16.27
C VAL A 509 -3.27 -19.50 16.12
N ASP A 510 -2.49 -19.18 17.16
CA ASP A 510 -1.64 -17.99 17.24
C ASP A 510 -0.29 -18.27 17.95
N ASN A 511 0.02 -19.53 18.21
CA ASN A 511 1.17 -19.97 19.01
C ASN A 511 2.30 -20.55 18.15
N TYR A 512 2.55 -19.95 16.98
CA TYR A 512 3.62 -20.37 16.08
C TYR A 512 4.30 -19.18 15.40
N ALA A 513 5.52 -19.40 14.90
CA ALA A 513 6.30 -18.43 14.14
C ALA A 513 6.85 -19.09 12.88
N ILE A 514 6.63 -18.46 11.73
CA ILE A 514 7.23 -18.85 10.45
C ILE A 514 8.36 -17.88 10.13
N ILE A 515 9.53 -18.42 9.81
CA ILE A 515 10.70 -17.72 9.29
C ILE A 515 11.00 -18.27 7.90
N ARG A 516 11.28 -17.40 6.93
CA ARG A 516 11.72 -17.83 5.60
C ARG A 516 13.17 -18.32 5.62
N THR A 517 13.45 -19.36 4.84
CA THR A 517 14.82 -19.85 4.59
C THR A 517 15.72 -18.79 3.97
N LEU A 518 15.16 -17.99 3.06
CA LEU A 518 15.80 -16.86 2.41
C LEU A 518 14.87 -15.64 2.40
N PRO A 519 15.39 -14.42 2.69
CA PRO A 519 14.58 -13.21 2.77
C PRO A 519 14.31 -12.59 1.39
N VAL A 520 14.77 -13.18 0.29
CA VAL A 520 14.66 -12.65 -1.08
C VAL A 520 13.94 -13.64 -1.99
N ASP A 521 13.42 -13.16 -3.12
CA ASP A 521 12.72 -14.00 -4.09
C ASP A 521 13.68 -14.88 -4.90
N THR A 522 13.55 -16.19 -4.73
CA THR A 522 14.39 -17.21 -5.39
C THR A 522 13.59 -18.23 -6.20
N LEU A 523 12.30 -17.96 -6.47
CA LEU A 523 11.41 -18.91 -7.14
C LEU A 523 11.80 -19.22 -8.60
N ASP A 524 12.67 -18.40 -9.21
CA ASP A 524 13.23 -18.68 -10.54
C ASP A 524 14.49 -19.56 -10.53
N LEU A 525 15.11 -19.74 -9.35
CA LEU A 525 16.34 -20.50 -9.21
C LEU A 525 16.03 -21.99 -9.05
N SER A 526 16.96 -22.84 -9.52
CA SER A 526 16.88 -24.27 -9.18
C SER A 526 17.08 -24.49 -7.67
N ILE A 527 16.52 -25.59 -7.14
CA ILE A 527 16.68 -25.98 -5.72
C ILE A 527 18.16 -26.01 -5.31
N LYS A 528 19.06 -26.48 -6.20
CA LYS A 528 20.50 -26.51 -5.94
C LYS A 528 21.09 -25.11 -5.80
N GLN A 529 20.75 -24.17 -6.68
CA GLN A 529 21.22 -22.79 -6.62
C GLN A 529 20.70 -22.09 -5.35
N ALA A 530 19.40 -22.18 -5.09
CA ALA A 530 18.80 -21.60 -3.90
C ALA A 530 19.37 -22.21 -2.60
N SER A 531 19.65 -23.53 -2.60
CA SER A 531 20.30 -24.20 -1.47
C SER A 531 21.73 -23.71 -1.23
N ASN A 532 22.53 -23.56 -2.29
CA ASN A 532 23.89 -23.01 -2.15
C ASN A 532 23.87 -21.59 -1.55
N ILE A 533 22.87 -20.78 -1.90
CA ILE A 533 22.69 -19.45 -1.32
C ILE A 533 22.27 -19.54 0.14
N ALA A 534 21.30 -20.39 0.48
CA ALA A 534 20.84 -20.59 1.85
C ALA A 534 21.91 -21.16 2.79
N LEU A 535 22.85 -21.95 2.26
CA LEU A 535 23.95 -22.56 3.01
C LEU A 535 25.23 -21.73 2.99
N ASN A 536 25.26 -20.60 2.28
CA ASN A 536 26.35 -19.65 2.36
C ASN A 536 26.55 -19.21 3.83
N ALA A 537 27.81 -19.11 4.26
CA ALA A 537 28.15 -18.88 5.68
C ALA A 537 27.51 -17.59 6.25
N ASP A 538 27.52 -16.49 5.50
CA ASP A 538 27.00 -15.20 5.95
C ASP A 538 25.46 -15.21 6.03
N VAL A 539 24.81 -15.86 5.05
CA VAL A 539 23.36 -16.08 5.03
C VAL A 539 22.95 -16.97 6.21
N ALA A 540 23.67 -18.07 6.43
CA ALA A 540 23.42 -18.99 7.52
C ALA A 540 23.65 -18.35 8.89
N ALA A 541 24.70 -17.55 9.05
CA ALA A 541 24.98 -16.83 10.29
C ALA A 541 23.82 -15.88 10.65
N THR A 542 23.36 -15.07 9.70
CA THR A 542 22.26 -14.13 9.92
C THR A 542 20.95 -14.86 10.24
N ARG A 543 20.59 -15.89 9.45
CA ARG A 543 19.40 -16.71 9.70
C ARG A 543 19.46 -17.43 11.05
N ASN A 544 20.60 -18.03 11.39
CA ASN A 544 20.74 -18.78 12.63
C ASN A 544 20.66 -17.85 13.84
N ALA A 545 21.12 -16.60 13.75
CA ALA A 545 20.88 -15.60 14.79
C ALA A 545 19.38 -15.32 15.01
N ILE A 546 18.59 -15.23 13.93
CA ILE A 546 17.12 -15.11 14.03
C ILE A 546 16.53 -16.31 14.76
N LEU A 547 16.84 -17.53 14.31
CA LEU A 547 16.31 -18.76 14.89
C LEU A 547 16.72 -18.90 16.37
N ASN A 548 17.99 -18.63 16.69
CA ASN A 548 18.50 -18.68 18.05
C ASN A 548 17.82 -17.67 18.96
N THR A 549 17.52 -16.46 18.46
CA THR A 549 16.81 -15.43 19.25
C THR A 549 15.40 -15.90 19.60
N VAL A 550 14.69 -16.53 18.66
CA VAL A 550 13.36 -17.10 18.93
C VAL A 550 13.46 -18.29 19.89
N LEU A 551 14.40 -19.21 19.68
CA LEU A 551 14.59 -20.39 20.54
C LEU A 551 15.04 -20.03 21.96
N ALA A 552 15.78 -18.93 22.13
CA ALA A 552 16.23 -18.44 23.44
C ALA A 552 15.07 -18.05 24.38
N GLN A 553 13.86 -17.83 23.84
CA GLN A 553 12.64 -17.62 24.62
C GLN A 553 12.21 -18.88 25.41
N ARG A 554 12.71 -20.06 25.03
CA ARG A 554 12.40 -21.38 25.64
C ARG A 554 10.91 -21.72 25.66
N LYS A 555 10.15 -21.22 24.69
CA LYS A 555 8.72 -21.53 24.49
C LYS A 555 8.48 -22.59 23.41
N THR A 556 9.44 -22.79 22.52
CA THR A 556 9.33 -23.67 21.37
C THR A 556 9.43 -25.14 21.76
N LYS A 557 8.34 -25.88 21.52
CA LYS A 557 8.21 -27.32 21.76
C LYS A 557 8.54 -28.16 20.53
N LEU A 558 8.37 -27.58 19.34
CA LEU A 558 8.57 -28.26 18.06
C LEU A 558 9.20 -27.31 17.03
N ILE A 559 10.12 -27.82 16.21
CA ILE A 559 10.55 -27.16 14.99
C ILE A 559 10.02 -27.92 13.78
N ILE A 560 9.47 -27.20 12.80
CA ILE A 560 9.05 -27.75 11.51
C ILE A 560 9.88 -27.13 10.41
N THR A 561 10.39 -27.95 9.49
CA THR A 561 10.96 -27.44 8.23
C THR A 561 9.99 -27.69 7.09
N VAL A 562 9.69 -26.69 6.27
CA VAL A 562 8.81 -26.84 5.11
C VAL A 562 9.61 -26.63 3.84
N GLY A 563 9.91 -27.72 3.15
CA GLY A 563 10.69 -27.72 1.91
C GLY A 563 12.13 -28.22 2.07
N PRO A 564 12.78 -28.59 0.95
CA PRO A 564 14.09 -29.22 0.95
C PRO A 564 15.22 -28.30 1.42
N ILE A 565 15.14 -27.00 1.16
CA ILE A 565 16.21 -26.06 1.52
C ILE A 565 16.13 -25.75 3.01
N ALA A 566 14.94 -25.52 3.55
CA ALA A 566 14.68 -25.36 4.98
C ALA A 566 15.22 -26.56 5.78
N LYS A 567 14.93 -27.78 5.31
CA LYS A 567 15.46 -29.02 5.91
C LYS A 567 16.98 -29.02 5.98
N GLU A 568 17.65 -28.63 4.91
CA GLU A 568 19.12 -28.62 4.87
C GLU A 568 19.70 -27.53 5.76
N ALA A 569 19.14 -26.32 5.68
CA ALA A 569 19.53 -25.17 6.49
C ALA A 569 19.45 -25.44 8.00
N MET A 570 18.42 -26.15 8.46
CA MET A 570 18.23 -26.46 9.89
C MET A 570 19.32 -27.37 10.47
N LYS A 571 20.06 -28.14 9.67
CA LYS A 571 21.16 -28.98 10.19
C LYS A 571 22.27 -28.18 10.87
N SER A 572 22.41 -26.90 10.52
CA SER A 572 23.41 -26.00 11.10
C SER A 572 22.99 -25.39 12.45
N VAL A 573 21.74 -25.58 12.86
CA VAL A 573 21.19 -24.99 14.09
C VAL A 573 21.27 -26.01 15.22
N GLN A 574 22.01 -25.69 16.28
CA GLN A 574 22.11 -26.53 17.46
C GLN A 574 20.87 -26.34 18.33
N THR A 575 20.09 -27.40 18.52
CA THR A 575 18.88 -27.37 19.34
C THR A 575 18.54 -28.76 19.88
N ASN A 576 17.94 -28.80 21.07
CA ASN A 576 17.36 -30.01 21.65
C ASN A 576 15.87 -30.15 21.34
N THR A 577 15.27 -29.16 20.67
CA THR A 577 13.87 -29.20 20.28
C THR A 577 13.67 -30.21 19.15
N PRO A 578 12.66 -31.11 19.23
CA PRO A 578 12.34 -32.05 18.16
C PRO A 578 12.11 -31.35 16.81
N ILE A 579 12.61 -31.95 15.73
CA ILE A 579 12.50 -31.42 14.37
C ILE A 579 11.68 -32.37 13.50
N ILE A 580 10.64 -31.85 12.84
CA ILE A 580 9.87 -32.57 11.82
C ILE A 580 10.07 -31.92 10.46
N ASN A 581 10.62 -32.69 9.53
CA ASN A 581 10.85 -32.23 8.16
C ASN A 581 9.65 -32.58 7.27
N MET A 582 9.03 -31.55 6.69
CA MET A 582 7.89 -31.67 5.78
C MET A 582 8.29 -31.33 4.35
N THR A 583 7.58 -31.94 3.39
CA THR A 583 7.70 -31.58 1.97
C THR A 583 7.13 -30.18 1.72
N ALA A 584 7.62 -29.50 0.70
CA ALA A 584 7.06 -28.23 0.25
C ALA A 584 5.58 -28.39 -0.16
N PRO A 585 4.75 -27.34 -0.02
CA PRO A 585 3.42 -27.32 -0.61
C PRO A 585 3.47 -27.55 -2.13
N GLY A 586 2.39 -28.07 -2.70
CA GLY A 586 2.27 -28.45 -4.11
C GLY A 586 2.94 -29.76 -4.52
N THR A 587 3.62 -30.48 -3.62
CA THR A 587 4.32 -31.73 -3.98
C THR A 587 3.36 -32.89 -4.30
N LYS A 588 3.73 -33.72 -5.30
CA LYS A 588 3.01 -34.98 -5.62
C LYS A 588 3.04 -35.88 -4.37
N ASN A 589 1.91 -36.09 -3.71
CA ASN A 589 1.72 -36.75 -2.40
C ASN A 589 1.80 -35.87 -1.14
N GLN A 590 1.66 -34.54 -1.26
CA GLN A 590 1.62 -33.63 -0.12
C GLN A 590 0.64 -34.09 0.97
N ILE A 591 -0.61 -34.44 0.62
CA ILE A 591 -1.66 -34.80 1.59
C ILE A 591 -1.23 -35.99 2.47
N SER A 592 -0.74 -37.08 1.88
CA SER A 592 -0.31 -38.25 2.64
C SER A 592 0.96 -37.97 3.46
N SER A 593 1.92 -37.25 2.89
CA SER A 593 3.17 -36.87 3.59
C SER A 593 2.91 -35.96 4.80
N TRP A 594 2.00 -35.00 4.67
CA TRP A 594 1.64 -34.07 5.75
C TRP A 594 0.79 -34.77 6.82
N ASN A 595 -0.12 -35.67 6.48
CA ASN A 595 -0.82 -36.50 7.47
C ASN A 595 0.15 -37.42 8.24
N ASN A 596 1.16 -37.98 7.58
CA ASN A 596 2.22 -38.72 8.27
C ASN A 596 3.02 -37.84 9.24
N SER A 597 3.22 -36.56 8.88
CA SER A 597 3.88 -35.59 9.76
C SER A 597 3.01 -35.25 10.97
N LEU A 598 1.69 -35.05 10.80
CA LEU A 598 0.74 -34.89 11.92
C LEU A 598 0.80 -36.08 12.88
N LYS A 599 0.81 -37.31 12.34
CA LYS A 599 0.93 -38.53 13.14
C LYS A 599 2.23 -38.53 13.96
N ARG A 600 3.36 -38.29 13.32
CA ARG A 600 4.68 -38.22 13.99
C ARG A 600 4.72 -37.15 15.08
N ILE A 601 4.08 -36.00 14.86
CA ILE A 601 4.00 -34.93 15.87
C ILE A 601 3.13 -35.38 17.05
N SER A 602 2.00 -36.03 16.79
CA SER A 602 1.14 -36.60 17.83
C SER A 602 1.90 -37.62 18.70
N ASP A 603 2.72 -38.48 18.08
CA ASP A 603 3.52 -39.48 18.79
C ASP A 603 4.57 -38.86 19.74
N LEU A 604 4.97 -37.60 19.54
CA LEU A 604 5.88 -36.86 20.43
C LEU A 604 5.19 -36.36 21.71
N LYS A 605 3.85 -36.41 21.80
CA LYS A 605 3.07 -36.03 22.99
C LYS A 605 3.39 -34.64 23.55
N LEU A 606 3.58 -33.66 22.66
CA LEU A 606 3.98 -32.29 23.01
C LEU A 606 2.84 -31.42 23.59
N GLY A 607 1.65 -31.99 23.80
CA GLY A 607 0.50 -31.29 24.39
C GLY A 607 -0.26 -30.37 23.43
N PHE A 608 -0.08 -30.54 22.11
CA PHE A 608 -0.95 -29.88 21.13
C PHE A 608 -2.34 -30.52 21.15
N SER A 609 -3.37 -29.69 20.99
CA SER A 609 -4.79 -30.06 21.18
C SER A 609 -5.40 -30.91 20.06
N SER A 610 -4.62 -31.34 19.05
CA SER A 610 -4.94 -32.26 17.93
C SER A 610 -6.44 -32.47 17.63
N GLN A 611 -6.95 -31.91 16.52
CA GLN A 611 -8.38 -32.02 16.18
C GLN A 611 -8.71 -32.38 14.71
N GLY A 612 -7.78 -32.88 13.88
CA GLY A 612 -8.20 -33.25 12.53
C GLY A 612 -7.20 -33.98 11.64
N LYS A 613 -7.67 -34.24 10.41
CA LYS A 613 -6.85 -34.72 9.29
C LYS A 613 -6.56 -33.55 8.36
N TYR A 614 -5.37 -33.52 7.78
CA TYR A 614 -5.07 -32.60 6.70
C TYR A 614 -5.67 -33.11 5.39
N ASN A 615 -6.49 -32.30 4.73
CA ASN A 615 -7.23 -32.68 3.51
C ASN A 615 -6.76 -31.96 2.24
N GLY A 616 -5.80 -31.03 2.35
CA GLY A 616 -5.34 -30.23 1.20
C GLY A 616 -6.22 -29.02 0.87
N GLU A 617 -7.29 -28.77 1.63
CA GLU A 617 -8.07 -27.54 1.49
C GLU A 617 -7.21 -26.31 1.78
N LEU A 618 -7.72 -25.14 1.38
CA LEU A 618 -7.11 -23.87 1.67
C LEU A 618 -7.83 -23.22 2.85
N THR A 619 -7.05 -22.74 3.81
CA THR A 619 -7.53 -21.90 4.90
C THR A 619 -6.99 -20.48 4.74
N ALA A 620 -7.87 -19.50 4.95
CA ALA A 620 -7.49 -18.09 4.99
C ALA A 620 -6.33 -17.86 5.96
N ILE A 621 -5.35 -17.05 5.57
CA ILE A 621 -4.32 -16.58 6.52
C ILE A 621 -5.02 -15.76 7.62
N PRO A 622 -4.75 -16.03 8.91
CA PRO A 622 -5.34 -15.27 10.02
C PRO A 622 -5.07 -13.77 9.87
N ARG A 623 -6.09 -12.94 10.12
CA ARG A 623 -5.95 -11.49 9.96
C ARG A 623 -4.94 -10.90 10.92
N SER A 624 -4.87 -11.44 12.14
CA SER A 624 -3.86 -11.15 13.17
C SER A 624 -2.41 -11.36 12.72
N GLU A 625 -2.17 -12.05 11.60
CA GLU A 625 -0.85 -12.32 11.04
C GLU A 625 -0.53 -11.49 9.80
N LEU A 626 -1.44 -10.63 9.36
CA LEU A 626 -1.26 -9.73 8.24
C LEU A 626 -1.23 -8.27 8.73
N PRO A 627 -0.45 -7.38 8.08
CA PRO A 627 -0.46 -5.97 8.43
C PRO A 627 -1.86 -5.36 8.38
N ILE A 628 -2.05 -4.29 9.17
CA ILE A 628 -3.24 -3.45 9.03
C ILE A 628 -3.38 -2.96 7.58
N HIS A 629 -4.62 -2.82 7.11
CA HIS A 629 -4.98 -2.39 5.74
C HIS A 629 -4.75 -3.45 4.65
N THR A 630 -4.37 -4.67 5.03
CA THR A 630 -4.51 -5.80 4.12
C THR A 630 -5.99 -6.06 3.81
N ARG A 631 -6.28 -6.34 2.55
CA ARG A 631 -7.62 -6.58 2.04
C ARG A 631 -8.04 -8.00 2.38
N TRP A 632 -9.32 -8.25 2.59
CA TRP A 632 -9.85 -9.60 2.81
C TRP A 632 -9.38 -10.60 1.75
N TRP A 633 -9.37 -10.22 0.47
CA TRP A 633 -8.93 -11.11 -0.59
C TRP A 633 -7.43 -11.48 -0.52
N MET A 634 -6.59 -10.69 0.17
CA MET A 634 -5.19 -11.00 0.40
C MET A 634 -5.06 -12.12 1.44
N GLY A 635 -4.41 -13.22 1.07
CA GLY A 635 -4.31 -14.41 1.91
C GLY A 635 -5.57 -15.28 1.94
N THR A 636 -6.53 -15.08 1.03
CA THR A 636 -7.74 -15.93 0.88
C THR A 636 -8.02 -16.35 -0.55
N SER A 637 -7.13 -16.01 -1.49
CA SER A 637 -7.38 -16.21 -2.92
C SER A 637 -6.32 -17.06 -3.61
N GLY A 638 -5.68 -17.97 -2.86
CA GLY A 638 -4.42 -18.57 -3.32
C GLY A 638 -3.35 -17.49 -3.53
N SER A 639 -2.37 -17.79 -4.38
CA SER A 639 -1.36 -16.83 -4.83
C SER A 639 -1.98 -15.84 -5.82
N ARG A 640 -1.69 -14.55 -5.71
CA ARG A 640 -2.15 -13.45 -6.57
C ARG A 640 -1.01 -12.67 -7.22
N ALA A 641 0.23 -12.93 -6.83
CA ALA A 641 1.40 -12.23 -7.34
C ALA A 641 2.22 -13.07 -8.31
N ALA A 642 2.90 -12.40 -9.24
CA ALA A 642 3.79 -13.02 -10.21
C ALA A 642 5.00 -12.15 -10.52
N ARG A 643 6.13 -12.82 -10.78
CA ARG A 643 7.33 -12.20 -11.37
C ARG A 643 7.19 -12.16 -12.88
N ALA A 644 7.70 -11.10 -13.51
CA ALA A 644 7.70 -11.00 -14.96
C ALA A 644 8.81 -11.84 -15.61
N TYR A 645 8.64 -12.20 -16.88
CA TYR A 645 9.69 -12.78 -17.73
C TYR A 645 9.62 -12.22 -19.15
N LEU A 646 10.70 -12.38 -19.91
CA LEU A 646 10.76 -12.15 -21.34
C LEU A 646 10.79 -13.50 -22.06
N LYS A 647 10.01 -13.65 -23.13
CA LYS A 647 10.13 -14.82 -24.02
C LYS A 647 11.34 -14.65 -24.92
N THR A 648 12.19 -15.66 -24.96
CA THR A 648 13.37 -15.75 -25.83
C THR A 648 13.37 -17.07 -26.60
N ASP A 649 14.22 -17.21 -27.61
CA ASP A 649 14.37 -18.46 -28.37
C ASP A 649 14.82 -19.64 -27.49
N LYS A 650 15.41 -19.36 -26.32
CA LYS A 650 15.87 -20.35 -25.33
C LYS A 650 14.85 -20.60 -24.21
N GLY A 651 13.64 -20.04 -24.32
CA GLY A 651 12.59 -20.11 -23.32
C GLY A 651 12.41 -18.82 -22.53
N ASN A 652 11.80 -18.93 -21.35
CA ASN A 652 11.48 -17.78 -20.51
C ASN A 652 12.73 -17.31 -19.76
N GLN A 653 13.08 -16.04 -19.93
CA GLN A 653 14.10 -15.35 -19.13
C GLN A 653 13.41 -14.52 -18.05
N TRP A 654 13.50 -14.96 -16.80
CA TRP A 654 12.90 -14.25 -15.67
C TRP A 654 13.53 -12.86 -15.46
N SER A 655 12.69 -11.87 -15.22
CA SER A 655 13.12 -10.51 -14.92
C SER A 655 13.26 -10.31 -13.42
N GLY A 656 14.41 -9.78 -13.01
CA GLY A 656 14.63 -9.31 -11.65
C GLY A 656 13.92 -8.01 -11.31
N ASP A 657 13.31 -7.35 -12.30
CA ASP A 657 12.94 -5.93 -12.23
C ASP A 657 11.45 -5.68 -12.13
N TYR A 658 10.59 -6.67 -12.37
CA TYR A 658 9.15 -6.45 -12.46
C TYR A 658 8.35 -7.54 -11.75
N TYR A 659 7.47 -7.12 -10.86
CA TYR A 659 6.52 -7.97 -10.14
C TYR A 659 5.15 -7.35 -10.23
N LYS A 660 4.10 -8.15 -10.20
CA LYS A 660 2.73 -7.64 -10.06
C LYS A 660 1.91 -8.48 -9.12
N PHE A 661 0.80 -7.92 -8.67
CA PHE A 661 -0.34 -8.67 -8.16
C PHE A 661 -1.60 -8.19 -8.87
N ASP A 662 -2.61 -9.05 -8.89
CA ASP A 662 -3.96 -8.74 -9.36
C ASP A 662 -4.98 -9.09 -8.26
N ALA A 663 -6.01 -8.25 -8.09
CA ALA A 663 -7.19 -8.64 -7.31
C ALA A 663 -7.83 -9.89 -7.96
N PRO A 664 -8.38 -10.83 -7.18
CA PRO A 664 -8.95 -12.06 -7.74
C PRO A 664 -10.20 -11.78 -8.57
N ASP A 665 -10.50 -12.67 -9.51
CA ASP A 665 -11.64 -12.55 -10.42
C ASP A 665 -12.95 -12.58 -9.62
N TRP A 666 -13.01 -13.28 -8.48
CA TRP A 666 -14.23 -13.27 -7.67
C TRP A 666 -14.53 -11.91 -7.00
N VAL A 667 -13.55 -11.00 -6.91
CA VAL A 667 -13.71 -9.60 -6.46
C VAL A 667 -13.96 -8.71 -7.67
N ASN A 668 -15.14 -8.86 -8.26
CA ASN A 668 -15.54 -8.13 -9.46
C ASN A 668 -16.91 -7.46 -9.28
N SER A 669 -17.30 -6.66 -10.28
CA SER A 669 -18.54 -5.90 -10.25
C SER A 669 -19.81 -6.73 -10.42
N TYR A 670 -19.69 -7.98 -10.89
CA TYR A 670 -20.80 -8.92 -11.03
C TYR A 670 -21.14 -9.60 -9.70
N ASN A 671 -20.14 -10.12 -8.99
CA ASN A 671 -20.31 -10.80 -7.70
C ASN A 671 -20.63 -9.83 -6.55
N TYR A 672 -20.12 -8.61 -6.66
CA TYR A 672 -20.41 -7.53 -5.75
C TYR A 672 -21.03 -6.42 -6.59
N PRO A 673 -22.34 -6.42 -6.90
CA PRO A 673 -22.94 -5.30 -7.59
C PRO A 673 -22.97 -4.08 -6.66
N ALA A 674 -22.70 -2.89 -7.20
CA ALA A 674 -23.05 -1.66 -6.51
C ALA A 674 -24.58 -1.58 -6.50
N ASP A 675 -25.18 -1.83 -5.33
CA ASP A 675 -26.64 -1.90 -5.15
C ASP A 675 -27.10 -0.72 -4.29
N PRO A 676 -27.52 0.41 -4.90
CA PRO A 676 -27.99 1.59 -4.18
C PRO A 676 -29.11 1.30 -3.17
N ALA A 677 -29.88 0.21 -3.33
CA ALA A 677 -30.93 -0.15 -2.39
C ALA A 677 -30.37 -0.72 -1.07
N LYS A 678 -29.10 -1.14 -1.06
CA LYS A 678 -28.41 -1.73 0.09
C LYS A 678 -27.45 -0.78 0.80
N VAL A 679 -27.51 0.52 0.51
CA VAL A 679 -26.73 1.52 1.25
C VAL A 679 -27.15 1.56 2.73
N SER A 680 -26.22 1.95 3.61
CA SER A 680 -26.52 2.09 5.03
C SER A 680 -27.51 3.23 5.29
N ASP A 681 -28.14 3.27 6.46
CA ASP A 681 -29.07 4.37 6.77
C ASP A 681 -28.39 5.74 6.81
N LYS A 682 -27.11 5.80 7.22
CA LYS A 682 -26.30 7.02 7.14
C LYS A 682 -26.09 7.47 5.69
N ASP A 683 -25.77 6.53 4.81
CA ASP A 683 -25.61 6.81 3.38
C ASP A 683 -26.92 7.28 2.75
N LYS A 684 -28.07 6.68 3.13
CA LYS A 684 -29.40 7.12 2.67
C LYS A 684 -29.68 8.57 3.02
N LEU A 685 -29.48 8.95 4.29
CA LEU A 685 -29.65 10.35 4.73
C LEU A 685 -28.77 11.31 3.91
N SER A 686 -27.55 10.87 3.58
CA SER A 686 -26.64 11.63 2.75
C SER A 686 -27.13 11.74 1.29
N ILE A 687 -27.67 10.67 0.71
CA ILE A 687 -28.27 10.65 -0.63
C ILE A 687 -29.52 11.55 -0.70
N ASP A 688 -30.37 11.49 0.32
CA ASP A 688 -31.55 12.35 0.43
C ASP A 688 -31.13 13.82 0.54
N ALA A 689 -30.10 14.10 1.34
CA ALA A 689 -29.54 15.44 1.46
C ALA A 689 -28.98 15.96 0.12
N PHE A 690 -28.33 15.12 -0.68
CA PHE A 690 -27.90 15.49 -2.03
C PHE A 690 -29.08 15.79 -2.96
N SER A 691 -30.14 14.98 -2.87
CA SER A 691 -31.33 15.10 -3.72
C SER A 691 -32.12 16.38 -3.40
N ILE A 692 -32.25 16.72 -2.11
CA ILE A 692 -32.95 17.92 -1.61
C ILE A 692 -32.09 19.19 -1.76
N ALA A 693 -30.76 19.09 -1.62
CA ALA A 693 -29.89 20.26 -1.69
C ALA A 693 -29.82 20.85 -3.10
N ASN A 694 -30.13 22.14 -3.16
CA ASN A 694 -30.19 23.06 -4.31
C ASN A 694 -31.42 22.88 -5.18
#